data_AF-A0A7S3KZ84-F1
#
_entry.id   AF-A0A7S3KZ84-F1
#
_cell.length_a   1.000
_cell.length_b   1.000
_cell.length_c   1.000
_cell.angle_alpha   90.00
_cell.angle_beta   90.00
_cell.angle_gamma   90.00
#
_symmetry.space_group_name_H-M   'P 1'
#
loop_
_entity.id
_entity.type
_entity.pdbx_description
1 polymer ?
#
loop_
_entity_poly.entity_id
_entity_poly.type
_entity_poly.pdbx_seq_one_letter_code
_entity_poly.pdbx_strand_id
1 'polypeptide(L)'
;MLSLSIDGLQLTIEDVVAVAKATSQNGERSCSLKLTEASQKAMQRSTDAVQAIVSQAAASSVDNDMQPRGTTAAFPVCYGITTGFGAFRNTIISPTDIAQLQTNILRSHAAGVGKPLSTAAVRAMMLVRANTLATGYSGCRPETVQLLLQMIERNVHPVVPRKGSLGASGDLAPLAHMALVLIGEGRAYVKENNANVMNGKDAMALVGLRPLSHLHAKEGLALTNGTAMMTALGCMAVMEAENCAAVANVAGALSLEALYGTAAALDPRIHTVRPQPHQRETAQQLRSLLAGSDFVRTNLQQEPQDAYSLRCMPQVHGACFSAIANARRIVEIELNSVTDNPLLFFDNQAQVSVVSGGNFHGEPLALTFDNLALAMTEIGNMSERRLNRLTDPASNGGRLPPFLTEHGGLNSGFMLTQYTAAALASENKALCWPASCDSIPTSANVEDHVSNGPISVRQARLVLRNLENILGIEIMAAAQAIDYRRKQLGPHAKLGRGTAPAYTLVRGRIPFLPCDAEMAPHMEAASCLVKSGALRETVQSALDNHPIACLRKSSEQCEETVSIVKLCGAPRGTILQHCKGWQQEAAYRMLLNNLDPSVAEDPDNLVVYGGTGKAARNHQALSAILTALKKLGEDETLLVQSGKPVGVVRSHPDAPRVLIANSNLVPAWANWDYFRDLEAKGLIMYGQMTAGSWIYIGTQGILQGTYETLAELARQHYGGTLEGRLVLTGGLGGMGGAQPLAITMNLGVALCIEVDRNRARRRIDTGYLDRSTEDLEEALAWCKEAMFKKEALSVALVANAADVFPALLKMGVIPDVVTDQTSAHDELNGYIPNRMDYTNALQLRKSDPVAYKRRAVAAMVEHVEAMVGFQQKGSVVFDYGNNIRGQAFKGGYKDAFSFPGFVPAFIRPQFCRGRGPFRWVALSGDPNDITVTDAAVKALFPNDEPLHRWIDHAQKKVQFQGLPCRICWLGMGEREKFGVLINQLVARGEISAPIVIGRDHLDCGSVASPNRETESMKDGSDAIADWPLLNAMINSANGATWVSIHHGGGVGIGNSIHAGQVIVADGTPQAEARLRRVLNSDPFMGVIRHVDAGYEEAVQAAKEHNLNIPLMKS
;
A
#
# COMPACT_ATOMS: atom_id res chain seq x y z
N MET A 1 -13.91 -27.84 25.66
CA MET A 1 -13.68 -26.56 26.35
C MET A 1 -12.93 -25.65 25.39
N LEU A 2 -13.52 -24.55 24.93
CA LEU A 2 -12.85 -23.57 24.05
C LEU A 2 -11.94 -22.71 24.93
N SER A 3 -10.64 -22.68 24.69
CA SER A 3 -9.70 -21.87 25.49
C SER A 3 -9.06 -20.81 24.61
N LEU A 4 -9.20 -19.53 24.98
CA LEU A 4 -8.66 -18.40 24.21
C LEU A 4 -7.89 -17.45 25.13
N SER A 5 -6.71 -17.05 24.66
CA SER A 5 -5.90 -15.99 25.27
C SER A 5 -6.19 -14.69 24.55
N ILE A 6 -6.55 -13.65 25.32
CA ILE A 6 -6.90 -12.33 24.79
C ILE A 6 -5.68 -11.43 24.95
N ASP A 7 -5.07 -11.07 23.81
CA ASP A 7 -3.86 -10.26 23.74
C ASP A 7 -4.10 -8.86 23.13
N GLY A 8 -5.23 -8.67 22.47
CA GLY A 8 -5.59 -7.45 21.75
C GLY A 8 -5.15 -7.41 20.29
N LEU A 9 -4.47 -8.44 19.78
CA LEU A 9 -3.79 -8.43 18.48
C LEU A 9 -4.09 -9.63 17.59
N GLN A 10 -4.51 -10.77 18.14
CA GLN A 10 -4.59 -12.04 17.39
C GLN A 10 -5.99 -12.68 17.35
N LEU A 11 -7.03 -11.96 17.76
CA LEU A 11 -8.38 -12.50 17.78
C LEU A 11 -8.92 -12.66 16.34
N THR A 12 -9.47 -13.83 16.01
CA THR A 12 -10.01 -14.11 14.67
C THR A 12 -11.54 -14.02 14.62
N ILE A 13 -12.11 -13.90 13.41
CA ILE A 13 -13.57 -13.96 13.21
C ILE A 13 -14.14 -15.28 13.73
N GLU A 14 -13.43 -16.39 13.46
CA GLU A 14 -13.80 -17.73 13.88
C GLU A 14 -13.82 -17.86 15.40
N ASP A 15 -12.85 -17.29 16.12
CA ASP A 15 -12.84 -17.25 17.58
C ASP A 15 -14.07 -16.50 18.13
N VAL A 16 -14.36 -15.33 17.57
CA VAL A 16 -15.51 -14.51 17.97
C VAL A 16 -16.81 -15.27 17.75
N VAL A 17 -16.97 -15.88 16.57
CA VAL A 17 -18.18 -16.65 16.25
C VAL A 17 -18.25 -17.95 17.06
N ALA A 18 -17.13 -18.59 17.37
CA ALA A 18 -17.09 -19.75 18.25
C ALA A 18 -17.58 -19.39 19.66
N VAL A 19 -17.08 -18.29 20.26
CA VAL A 19 -17.56 -17.80 21.56
C VAL A 19 -19.03 -17.38 21.48
N ALA A 20 -19.46 -16.70 20.41
CA ALA A 20 -20.85 -16.34 20.18
C ALA A 20 -21.75 -17.57 20.14
N LYS A 21 -21.31 -18.65 19.48
CA LYS A 21 -22.07 -19.86 19.22
C LYS A 21 -21.92 -20.94 20.27
N ALA A 22 -21.00 -20.85 21.23
CA ALA A 22 -20.39 -21.94 22.00
C ALA A 22 -21.35 -22.89 22.77
N THR A 23 -22.55 -23.25 22.29
CA THR A 23 -23.81 -23.53 23.02
C THR A 23 -24.12 -24.98 23.10
N SER A 24 -24.24 -25.52 24.33
CA SER A 24 -24.70 -26.88 24.52
C SER A 24 -26.20 -26.92 24.76
N GLN A 25 -26.82 -27.91 24.12
CA GLN A 25 -28.16 -28.41 24.40
C GLN A 25 -28.28 -29.05 25.81
N ASN A 26 -27.19 -29.11 26.61
CA ASN A 26 -27.11 -29.86 27.87
C ASN A 26 -26.51 -29.09 29.07
N GLY A 27 -26.47 -27.75 29.04
CA GLY A 27 -26.25 -26.94 30.26
C GLY A 27 -24.82 -26.87 30.84
N GLU A 28 -23.87 -27.68 30.38
CA GLU A 28 -22.44 -27.50 30.69
C GLU A 28 -21.72 -26.89 29.47
N ARG A 29 -21.21 -25.66 29.62
CA ARG A 29 -20.28 -25.02 28.66
C ARG A 29 -19.11 -24.46 29.44
N SER A 30 -17.91 -24.72 28.95
CA SER A 30 -16.68 -24.09 29.41
C SER A 30 -15.97 -23.49 28.20
N CYS A 31 -16.15 -22.19 28.00
CA CYS A 31 -15.09 -21.39 27.39
C CYS A 31 -14.19 -20.90 28.53
N SER A 32 -12.88 -20.92 28.35
CA SER A 32 -11.93 -20.27 29.25
C SER A 32 -11.29 -19.11 28.50
N LEU A 33 -11.50 -17.90 28.99
CA LEU A 33 -11.04 -16.66 28.39
C LEU A 33 -10.11 -15.98 29.40
N LYS A 34 -8.86 -15.74 29.00
CA LYS A 34 -7.87 -15.13 29.89
C LYS A 34 -7.11 -14.03 29.17
N LEU A 35 -6.88 -12.92 29.87
CA LEU A 35 -5.91 -11.93 29.41
C LEU A 35 -4.51 -12.53 29.47
N THR A 36 -3.68 -12.22 28.48
CA THR A 36 -2.25 -12.55 28.56
C THR A 36 -1.56 -11.70 29.63
N GLU A 37 -0.46 -12.21 30.21
CA GLU A 37 0.34 -11.43 31.16
C GLU A 37 0.86 -10.12 30.54
N ALA A 38 1.19 -10.15 29.25
CA ALA A 38 1.65 -8.97 28.51
C ALA A 38 0.55 -7.90 28.45
N SER A 39 -0.68 -8.30 28.09
CA SER A 39 -1.84 -7.40 28.07
C SER A 39 -2.18 -6.86 29.45
N GLN A 40 -2.14 -7.70 30.50
CA GLN A 40 -2.35 -7.24 31.88
C GLN A 40 -1.34 -6.15 32.26
N LYS A 41 -0.05 -6.35 31.95
CA LYS A 41 1.00 -5.34 32.20
C LYS A 41 0.78 -4.05 31.39
N ALA A 42 0.43 -4.17 30.11
CA ALA A 42 0.16 -3.02 29.25
C ALA A 42 -1.03 -2.19 29.75
N MET A 43 -2.13 -2.87 30.10
CA MET A 43 -3.31 -2.26 30.70
C MET A 43 -3.00 -1.61 32.04
N GLN A 44 -2.24 -2.28 32.93
CA GLN A 44 -1.85 -1.72 34.22
C GLN A 44 -1.04 -0.43 34.03
N ARG A 45 -0.06 -0.43 33.12
CA ARG A 45 0.72 0.77 32.79
C ARG A 45 -0.16 1.94 32.35
N SER A 46 -1.17 1.68 31.51
CA SER A 46 -2.12 2.72 31.09
C SER A 46 -3.03 3.21 32.21
N THR A 47 -3.42 2.32 33.11
CA THR A 47 -4.22 2.66 34.30
C THR A 47 -3.43 3.56 35.25
N ASP A 48 -2.18 3.18 35.54
CA ASP A 48 -1.29 3.95 36.44
C ASP A 48 -1.05 5.35 35.88
N ALA A 49 -0.88 5.46 34.57
CA ALA A 49 -0.71 6.74 33.90
C ALA A 49 -1.95 7.65 34.02
N VAL A 50 -3.16 7.10 33.85
CA VAL A 50 -4.41 7.84 34.09
C VAL A 50 -4.49 8.31 35.56
N GLN A 51 -4.13 7.45 36.51
CA GLN A 51 -4.16 7.80 37.92
C GLN A 51 -3.15 8.89 38.29
N ALA A 52 -1.97 8.89 37.66
CA ALA A 52 -0.98 9.94 37.83
C ALA A 52 -1.51 11.30 37.35
N ILE A 53 -2.19 11.33 36.19
CA ILE A 53 -2.82 12.55 35.65
C ILE A 53 -3.89 13.10 36.62
N VAL A 54 -4.73 12.23 37.17
CA VAL A 54 -5.77 12.63 38.13
C VAL A 54 -5.15 13.14 39.43
N SER A 55 -4.08 12.50 39.91
CA SER A 55 -3.37 12.92 41.13
C SER A 55 -2.70 14.29 40.94
N GLN A 56 -2.14 14.54 39.76
CA GLN A 56 -1.57 15.84 39.39
C GLN A 56 -2.66 16.93 39.31
N ALA A 57 -3.83 16.60 38.76
CA ALA A 57 -4.99 17.48 38.77
C ALA A 57 -5.46 17.81 40.19
N ALA A 58 -5.46 16.84 41.11
CA ALA A 58 -5.84 17.04 42.51
C ALA A 58 -4.85 17.90 43.30
N ALA A 59 -3.56 17.82 42.99
CA ALA A 59 -2.53 18.67 43.61
C ALA A 59 -2.57 20.12 43.11
N SER A 60 -3.20 20.37 41.97
CA SER A 60 -3.33 21.68 41.34
C SER A 60 -4.70 22.26 41.69
N SER A 61 -4.82 22.97 42.83
CA SER A 61 -6.09 23.53 43.34
C SER A 61 -6.93 24.21 42.25
N VAL A 62 -8.21 23.85 42.11
CA VAL A 62 -9.18 24.53 41.22
C VAL A 62 -10.26 25.19 42.08
N ASP A 63 -10.33 26.51 42.05
CA ASP A 63 -11.46 27.28 42.57
C ASP A 63 -12.47 27.46 41.42
N ASN A 64 -13.75 27.19 41.67
CA ASN A 64 -14.76 26.95 40.62
C ASN A 64 -15.12 28.16 39.72
N ASP A 65 -14.56 29.36 39.97
CA ASP A 65 -15.08 30.61 39.40
C ASP A 65 -14.09 31.59 38.75
N MET A 66 -12.79 31.31 38.59
CA MET A 66 -11.91 32.16 37.74
C MET A 66 -10.66 31.43 37.21
N GLN A 67 -10.15 31.96 36.08
CA GLN A 67 -8.90 31.60 35.42
C GLN A 67 -7.74 31.30 36.39
N PRO A 68 -6.85 30.34 36.05
CA PRO A 68 -5.79 29.87 36.94
C PRO A 68 -4.84 31.01 37.34
N ARG A 69 -4.81 31.35 38.64
CA ARG A 69 -3.76 32.18 39.24
C ARG A 69 -2.58 31.27 39.62
N GLY A 70 -1.35 31.69 39.29
CA GLY A 70 -0.11 30.89 39.39
C GLY A 70 0.13 30.24 40.75
N THR A 71 0.86 29.11 40.86
CA THR A 71 2.24 28.89 40.38
C THR A 71 2.57 27.43 40.01
N THR A 72 3.49 27.28 39.03
CA THR A 72 4.45 26.18 38.77
C THR A 72 4.04 24.82 38.16
N ALA A 73 2.77 24.44 38.06
CA ALA A 73 2.35 23.33 37.18
C ALA A 73 0.96 23.60 36.59
N ALA A 74 0.80 23.48 35.27
CA ALA A 74 -0.48 23.67 34.61
C ALA A 74 -1.43 22.50 34.93
N PHE A 75 -2.71 22.78 35.24
CA PHE A 75 -3.73 21.75 35.43
C PHE A 75 -3.83 20.88 34.16
N PRO A 76 -3.70 19.54 34.24
CA PRO A 76 -3.69 18.70 33.06
C PRO A 76 -5.11 18.60 32.46
N VAL A 77 -5.30 19.22 31.30
CA VAL A 77 -6.57 19.19 30.55
C VAL A 77 -6.55 17.99 29.59
N CYS A 78 -7.29 16.94 29.94
CA CYS A 78 -7.35 15.70 29.16
C CYS A 78 -8.81 15.29 28.91
N TYR A 79 -9.17 15.11 27.63
CA TYR A 79 -10.53 14.76 27.19
C TYR A 79 -11.05 13.51 27.92
N GLY A 80 -12.20 13.62 28.60
CA GLY A 80 -12.86 12.50 29.27
C GLY A 80 -12.12 11.91 30.48
N ILE A 81 -10.98 12.48 30.86
CA ILE A 81 -10.22 12.15 32.07
C ILE A 81 -10.43 13.24 33.13
N THR A 82 -10.12 14.49 32.79
CA THR A 82 -10.28 15.68 33.66
C THR A 82 -11.32 16.67 33.12
N THR A 83 -11.98 16.32 32.02
CA THR A 83 -13.00 17.14 31.34
C THR A 83 -14.23 16.31 30.98
N GLY A 84 -15.35 16.98 30.67
CA GLY A 84 -16.59 16.35 30.20
C GLY A 84 -16.52 15.77 28.78
N PHE A 85 -17.66 15.29 28.27
CA PHE A 85 -17.78 14.62 26.97
C PHE A 85 -18.57 15.45 25.95
N GLY A 86 -18.28 15.29 24.65
CA GLY A 86 -19.03 15.95 23.57
C GLY A 86 -19.06 17.48 23.66
N ALA A 87 -20.26 18.07 23.74
CA ALA A 87 -20.43 19.51 23.94
C ALA A 87 -19.79 20.03 25.24
N PHE A 88 -19.61 19.17 26.24
CA PHE A 88 -18.99 19.51 27.53
C PHE A 88 -17.48 19.24 27.57
N ARG A 89 -16.81 19.02 26.42
CA ARG A 89 -15.35 18.76 26.36
C ARG A 89 -14.46 19.85 26.95
N ASN A 90 -14.97 21.06 27.09
CA ASN A 90 -14.27 22.21 27.67
C ASN A 90 -14.61 22.43 29.16
N THR A 91 -15.53 21.64 29.72
CA THR A 91 -15.90 21.71 31.13
C THR A 91 -14.92 20.90 31.97
N ILE A 92 -14.18 21.57 32.85
CA ILE A 92 -13.25 20.93 33.79
C ILE A 92 -14.05 20.23 34.88
N ILE A 93 -13.63 19.02 35.25
CA ILE A 93 -14.28 18.20 36.27
C ILE A 93 -13.38 18.14 37.51
N SER A 94 -13.96 18.44 38.67
CA SER A 94 -13.26 18.33 39.95
C SER A 94 -12.74 16.90 40.16
N PRO A 95 -11.52 16.70 40.70
CA PRO A 95 -10.98 15.38 41.03
C PRO A 95 -11.92 14.50 41.86
N THR A 96 -12.73 15.08 42.75
CA THR A 96 -13.73 14.36 43.57
C THR A 96 -14.89 13.79 42.74
N ASP A 97 -15.17 14.39 41.60
CA ASP A 97 -16.34 14.10 40.77
C ASP A 97 -16.00 13.19 39.58
N ILE A 98 -14.72 12.94 39.30
CA ILE A 98 -14.25 12.14 38.16
C ILE A 98 -14.83 10.72 38.21
N ALA A 99 -14.83 10.05 39.36
CA ALA A 99 -15.41 8.71 39.48
C ALA A 99 -16.92 8.72 39.16
N GLN A 100 -17.64 9.73 39.65
CA GLN A 100 -19.07 9.91 39.39
C GLN A 100 -19.36 10.19 37.91
N LEU A 101 -18.50 10.96 37.23
CA LEU A 101 -18.58 11.21 35.79
C LEU A 101 -18.54 9.91 34.98
N GLN A 102 -17.63 8.98 35.35
CA GLN A 102 -17.48 7.70 34.66
C GLN A 102 -18.66 6.75 34.90
N THR A 103 -19.33 6.84 36.04
CA THR A 103 -20.62 6.15 36.23
C THR A 103 -21.75 6.82 35.43
N ASN A 104 -21.79 8.15 35.40
CA ASN A 104 -22.85 8.90 34.73
C ASN A 104 -22.84 8.74 33.22
N ILE A 105 -21.68 8.59 32.58
CA ILE A 105 -21.62 8.33 31.14
C ILE A 105 -22.31 7.00 30.79
N LEU A 106 -22.15 5.95 31.60
CA LEU A 106 -22.85 4.68 31.38
C LEU A 106 -24.37 4.86 31.47
N ARG A 107 -24.86 5.55 32.50
CA ARG A 107 -26.31 5.76 32.73
C ARG A 107 -26.95 6.61 31.65
N SER A 108 -26.33 7.73 31.30
CA SER A 108 -26.86 8.67 30.31
C SER A 108 -26.81 8.13 28.89
N HIS A 109 -25.78 7.36 28.53
CA HIS A 109 -25.60 6.86 27.17
C HIS A 109 -26.35 5.56 26.91
N ALA A 110 -26.87 4.87 27.93
CA ALA A 110 -27.74 3.70 27.79
C ALA A 110 -29.16 4.05 27.27
N ALA A 111 -29.22 4.78 26.15
CA ALA A 111 -30.44 5.30 25.51
C ALA A 111 -30.94 4.45 24.32
N GLY A 112 -30.38 3.25 24.13
CA GLY A 112 -30.80 2.33 23.07
C GLY A 112 -32.25 1.85 23.19
N VAL A 113 -32.90 1.53 22.06
CA VAL A 113 -34.32 1.11 21.99
C VAL A 113 -34.55 -0.09 21.05
N GLY A 114 -35.76 -0.64 21.08
CA GLY A 114 -36.22 -1.72 20.20
C GLY A 114 -35.86 -3.12 20.71
N LYS A 115 -36.11 -4.14 19.87
CA LYS A 115 -35.83 -5.55 20.23
C LYS A 115 -34.35 -5.71 20.64
N PRO A 116 -34.05 -6.42 21.75
CA PRO A 116 -32.67 -6.70 22.14
C PRO A 116 -31.87 -7.47 21.09
N LEU A 117 -30.55 -7.31 21.12
CA LEU A 117 -29.60 -8.20 20.46
C LEU A 117 -29.73 -9.60 21.04
N SER A 118 -29.41 -10.61 20.22
CA SER A 118 -29.33 -11.99 20.72
C SER A 118 -28.17 -12.14 21.70
N THR A 119 -28.29 -13.07 22.64
CA THR A 119 -27.20 -13.39 23.59
C THR A 119 -25.89 -13.73 22.88
N ALA A 120 -25.96 -14.42 21.73
CA ALA A 120 -24.80 -14.68 20.87
C ALA A 120 -24.12 -13.40 20.37
N ALA A 121 -24.89 -12.41 19.91
CA ALA A 121 -24.36 -11.12 19.46
C ALA A 121 -23.77 -10.30 20.62
N VAL A 122 -24.41 -10.37 21.80
CA VAL A 122 -23.91 -9.72 23.02
C VAL A 122 -22.58 -10.34 23.48
N ARG A 123 -22.45 -11.68 23.47
CA ARG A 123 -21.18 -12.36 23.77
C ARG A 123 -20.05 -11.93 22.82
N ALA A 124 -20.35 -11.89 21.52
CA ALA A 124 -19.39 -11.42 20.52
C ALA A 124 -18.96 -9.97 20.81
N MET A 125 -19.92 -9.08 21.08
CA MET A 125 -19.65 -7.67 21.40
C MET A 125 -18.79 -7.51 22.66
N MET A 126 -19.08 -8.27 23.71
CA MET A 126 -18.28 -8.27 24.96
C MET A 126 -16.84 -8.74 24.71
N LEU A 127 -16.66 -9.80 23.92
CA LEU A 127 -15.34 -10.32 23.58
C LEU A 127 -14.52 -9.33 22.73
N VAL A 128 -15.15 -8.73 21.72
CA VAL A 128 -14.51 -7.70 20.88
C VAL A 128 -14.07 -6.51 21.74
N ARG A 129 -14.93 -6.03 22.64
CA ARG A 129 -14.57 -4.95 23.57
C ARG A 129 -13.40 -5.35 24.46
N ALA A 130 -13.42 -6.56 25.02
CA ALA A 130 -12.33 -7.06 25.83
C ALA A 130 -11.00 -7.09 25.06
N ASN A 131 -11.01 -7.51 23.79
CA ASN A 131 -9.83 -7.52 22.93
C ASN A 131 -9.29 -6.12 22.68
N THR A 132 -10.15 -5.16 22.30
CA THR A 132 -9.74 -3.76 22.09
C THR A 132 -9.06 -3.18 23.33
N LEU A 133 -9.62 -3.42 24.52
CA LEU A 133 -9.07 -2.91 25.78
C LEU A 133 -7.77 -3.61 26.21
N ALA A 134 -7.57 -4.87 25.82
CA ALA A 134 -6.39 -5.67 26.16
C ALA A 134 -5.08 -5.12 25.55
N THR A 135 -5.17 -4.25 24.53
CA THR A 135 -4.02 -3.61 23.89
C THR A 135 -3.28 -2.63 24.82
N GLY A 136 -3.93 -2.13 25.87
CA GLY A 136 -3.29 -1.26 26.87
C GLY A 136 -3.13 0.21 26.44
N TYR A 137 -3.91 0.69 25.47
CA TYR A 137 -3.93 2.11 25.06
C TYR A 137 -5.12 2.90 25.62
N SER A 138 -6.06 2.23 26.29
CA SER A 138 -7.37 2.79 26.68
C SER A 138 -7.48 3.25 28.13
N GLY A 139 -6.50 2.96 28.99
CA GLY A 139 -6.52 3.38 30.40
C GLY A 139 -7.58 2.68 31.25
N CYS A 140 -7.96 1.45 30.90
CA CYS A 140 -8.94 0.64 31.64
C CYS A 140 -8.23 -0.42 32.50
N ARG A 141 -8.76 -0.70 33.70
CA ARG A 141 -8.14 -1.67 34.63
C ARG A 141 -8.19 -3.10 34.07
N PRO A 142 -7.14 -3.91 34.30
CA PRO A 142 -7.17 -5.34 33.99
C PRO A 142 -8.37 -6.07 34.63
N GLU A 143 -8.71 -5.71 35.87
CA GLU A 143 -9.82 -6.28 36.64
C GLU A 143 -11.19 -6.08 35.96
N THR A 144 -11.40 -4.92 35.35
CA THR A 144 -12.63 -4.58 34.63
C THR A 144 -12.82 -5.49 33.41
N VAL A 145 -11.76 -5.69 32.62
CA VAL A 145 -11.81 -6.58 31.45
C VAL A 145 -11.88 -8.05 31.88
N GLN A 146 -11.20 -8.43 32.96
CA GLN A 146 -11.28 -9.78 33.51
C GLN A 146 -12.71 -10.12 33.96
N LEU A 147 -13.42 -9.18 34.58
CA LEU A 147 -14.82 -9.33 34.96
C LEU A 147 -15.72 -9.47 33.72
N LEU A 148 -15.47 -8.68 32.67
CA LEU A 148 -16.20 -8.78 31.40
C LEU A 148 -16.03 -10.18 30.78
N LEU A 149 -14.82 -10.73 30.77
CA LEU A 149 -14.55 -12.10 30.30
C LEU A 149 -15.25 -13.14 31.19
N GLN A 150 -15.20 -13.00 32.52
CA GLN A 150 -15.90 -13.90 33.45
C GLN A 150 -17.43 -13.89 33.27
N MET A 151 -18.02 -12.74 32.90
CA MET A 151 -19.43 -12.67 32.56
C MET A 151 -19.76 -13.53 31.33
N ILE A 152 -18.90 -13.53 30.31
CA ILE A 152 -19.05 -14.41 29.13
C ILE A 152 -18.97 -15.88 29.57
N GLU A 153 -17.95 -16.25 30.34
CA GLU A 153 -17.73 -17.62 30.82
C GLU A 153 -18.92 -18.14 31.66
N ARG A 154 -19.50 -17.28 32.49
CA ARG A 154 -20.59 -17.61 33.40
C ARG A 154 -21.98 -17.29 32.86
N ASN A 155 -22.09 -17.01 31.55
CA ASN A 155 -23.36 -16.79 30.85
C ASN A 155 -24.20 -15.62 31.37
N VAL A 156 -23.56 -14.54 31.82
CA VAL A 156 -24.21 -13.27 32.17
C VAL A 156 -24.18 -12.36 30.95
N HIS A 157 -25.32 -12.18 30.30
CA HIS A 157 -25.42 -11.43 29.05
C HIS A 157 -26.28 -10.18 29.25
N PRO A 158 -25.72 -8.97 29.11
CA PRO A 158 -26.50 -7.74 29.18
C PRO A 158 -27.65 -7.70 28.17
N VAL A 159 -28.78 -7.10 28.56
CA VAL A 159 -29.91 -6.82 27.67
C VAL A 159 -29.57 -5.56 26.87
N VAL A 160 -29.13 -5.74 25.63
CA VAL A 160 -28.68 -4.61 24.78
C VAL A 160 -29.71 -4.35 23.67
N PRO A 161 -30.43 -3.22 23.67
CA PRO A 161 -31.31 -2.83 22.57
C PRO A 161 -30.55 -2.64 21.25
N ARG A 162 -31.11 -3.11 20.12
CA ARG A 162 -30.41 -3.11 18.83
C ARG A 162 -30.41 -1.78 18.05
N LYS A 163 -31.17 -0.77 18.48
CA LYS A 163 -31.29 0.55 17.82
C LYS A 163 -30.82 1.66 18.76
N GLY A 164 -30.34 2.78 18.19
CA GLY A 164 -29.90 3.96 18.95
C GLY A 164 -28.40 4.28 18.86
N SER A 165 -27.67 3.62 17.95
CA SER A 165 -26.28 3.97 17.62
C SER A 165 -26.17 4.38 16.15
N LEU A 166 -25.38 5.41 15.90
CA LEU A 166 -25.09 5.98 14.58
C LEU A 166 -23.59 5.86 14.21
N GLY A 167 -22.74 5.33 15.10
CA GLY A 167 -21.30 5.24 14.85
C GLY A 167 -20.52 6.56 14.97
N ALA A 168 -21.07 7.54 15.70
CA ALA A 168 -20.52 8.89 15.90
C ALA A 168 -19.27 8.93 16.81
N SER A 169 -19.31 8.16 17.90
CA SER A 169 -18.19 7.86 18.79
C SER A 169 -18.02 6.34 18.96
N GLY A 170 -18.28 5.62 17.86
CA GLY A 170 -18.52 4.18 17.87
C GLY A 170 -19.94 3.81 18.34
N ASP A 171 -20.03 2.74 19.13
CA ASP A 171 -21.26 2.05 19.55
C ASP A 171 -21.75 2.45 20.95
N LEU A 172 -21.74 3.76 21.23
CA LEU A 172 -22.01 4.35 22.54
C LEU A 172 -23.17 3.71 23.30
N ALA A 173 -24.39 3.74 22.73
CA ALA A 173 -25.57 3.27 23.45
C ALA A 173 -25.59 1.75 23.70
N PRO A 174 -25.30 0.90 22.70
CA PRO A 174 -25.13 -0.54 22.90
C PRO A 174 -24.08 -0.88 23.96
N LEU A 175 -22.92 -0.21 23.94
CA LEU A 175 -21.83 -0.48 24.87
C LEU A 175 -22.13 0.04 26.28
N ALA A 176 -22.87 1.13 26.42
CA ALA A 176 -23.35 1.61 27.72
C ALA A 176 -24.34 0.62 28.37
N HIS A 177 -25.29 0.08 27.61
CA HIS A 177 -26.19 -0.98 28.09
C HIS A 177 -25.43 -2.23 28.55
N MET A 178 -24.35 -2.60 27.86
CA MET A 178 -23.46 -3.68 28.27
C MET A 178 -22.72 -3.34 29.57
N ALA A 179 -22.14 -2.15 29.65
CA ALA A 179 -21.28 -1.73 30.75
C ALA A 179 -22.04 -1.49 32.07
N LEU A 180 -23.33 -1.12 32.03
CA LEU A 180 -24.15 -0.97 33.24
C LEU A 180 -24.16 -2.23 34.12
N VAL A 181 -24.14 -3.41 33.51
CA VAL A 181 -24.13 -4.68 34.25
C VAL A 181 -22.83 -4.87 35.03
N LEU A 182 -21.68 -4.37 34.53
CA LEU A 182 -20.39 -4.45 35.24
C LEU A 182 -20.41 -3.72 36.60
N ILE A 183 -21.26 -2.70 36.75
CA ILE A 183 -21.45 -1.95 38.01
C ILE A 183 -22.71 -2.38 38.78
N GLY A 184 -23.38 -3.46 38.33
CA GLY A 184 -24.55 -4.03 38.99
C GLY A 184 -25.88 -3.37 38.63
N GLU A 185 -25.85 -2.40 37.72
CA GLU A 185 -27.02 -1.75 37.16
C GLU A 185 -27.49 -2.45 35.87
N GLY A 186 -28.52 -1.91 35.21
CA GLY A 186 -29.05 -2.47 33.98
C GLY A 186 -29.71 -3.84 34.18
N ARG A 187 -29.86 -4.58 33.08
CA ARG A 187 -30.56 -5.88 33.04
C ARG A 187 -29.71 -6.89 32.31
N ALA A 188 -29.76 -8.16 32.75
CA ALA A 188 -29.03 -9.25 32.10
C ALA A 188 -29.84 -10.55 32.06
N TYR A 189 -29.51 -11.39 31.09
CA TYR A 189 -29.92 -12.79 31.02
C TYR A 189 -28.88 -13.68 31.71
N VAL A 190 -29.34 -14.63 32.52
CA VAL A 190 -28.52 -15.70 33.10
C VAL A 190 -29.06 -17.06 32.66
N LYS A 191 -28.22 -17.87 32.02
CA LYS A 191 -28.59 -19.13 31.30
C LYS A 191 -29.52 -18.91 30.09
N GLU A 192 -29.47 -19.82 29.11
CA GLU A 192 -30.30 -19.72 27.90
C GLU A 192 -31.69 -20.32 28.15
N ASN A 193 -32.70 -19.45 28.18
CA ASN A 193 -34.12 -19.70 27.81
C ASN A 193 -35.02 -18.47 28.11
N ASN A 194 -34.54 -17.24 27.88
CA ASN A 194 -35.32 -15.98 27.86
C ASN A 194 -36.27 -15.65 29.02
N ALA A 195 -36.40 -16.47 30.06
CA ALA A 195 -37.47 -16.32 31.06
C ALA A 195 -37.07 -15.48 32.28
N ASN A 196 -35.76 -15.33 32.56
CA ASN A 196 -35.29 -14.67 33.79
C ASN A 196 -34.39 -13.47 33.48
N VAL A 197 -34.96 -12.43 32.88
CA VAL A 197 -34.31 -11.12 32.86
C VAL A 197 -34.34 -10.56 34.28
N MET A 198 -33.17 -10.36 34.88
CA MET A 198 -33.03 -9.79 36.22
C MET A 198 -32.18 -8.52 36.17
N ASN A 199 -32.11 -7.79 37.28
CA ASN A 199 -31.20 -6.66 37.39
C ASN A 199 -29.73 -7.17 37.32
N GLY A 200 -28.79 -6.31 36.94
CA GLY A 200 -27.39 -6.71 36.76
C GLY A 200 -26.75 -7.31 38.03
N LYS A 201 -27.02 -6.72 39.20
CA LYS A 201 -26.50 -7.18 40.49
C LYS A 201 -26.91 -8.61 40.83
N ASP A 202 -28.20 -8.92 40.69
CA ASP A 202 -28.78 -10.24 40.97
C ASP A 202 -28.26 -11.26 39.95
N ALA A 203 -28.12 -10.86 38.68
CA ALA A 203 -27.56 -11.70 37.63
C ALA A 203 -26.12 -12.13 37.92
N MET A 204 -25.28 -11.19 38.36
CA MET A 204 -23.89 -11.48 38.74
C MET A 204 -23.80 -12.32 40.01
N ALA A 205 -24.58 -11.98 41.04
CA ALA A 205 -24.61 -12.71 42.30
C ALA A 205 -25.01 -14.18 42.12
N LEU A 206 -25.98 -14.46 41.24
CA LEU A 206 -26.45 -15.81 40.94
C LEU A 206 -25.36 -16.75 40.44
N VAL A 207 -24.33 -16.20 39.78
CA VAL A 207 -23.18 -16.96 39.26
C VAL A 207 -21.90 -16.73 40.06
N GLY A 208 -22.00 -16.16 41.26
CA GLY A 208 -20.87 -15.90 42.15
C GLY A 208 -19.89 -14.85 41.63
N LEU A 209 -20.35 -13.91 40.80
CA LEU A 209 -19.60 -12.71 40.41
C LEU A 209 -20.05 -11.52 41.27
N ARG A 210 -19.16 -10.56 41.45
CA ARG A 210 -19.46 -9.29 42.14
C ARG A 210 -19.31 -8.14 41.15
N PRO A 211 -20.26 -7.18 41.11
CA PRO A 211 -20.06 -5.94 40.36
C PRO A 211 -18.85 -5.15 40.84
N LEU A 212 -18.30 -4.32 39.97
CA LEU A 212 -17.30 -3.32 40.33
C LEU A 212 -17.89 -2.34 41.35
N SER A 213 -17.14 -2.04 42.41
CA SER A 213 -17.59 -1.11 43.46
C SER A 213 -17.63 0.34 42.98
N HIS A 214 -16.75 0.71 42.05
CA HIS A 214 -16.67 2.02 41.40
C HIS A 214 -15.85 1.93 40.11
N LEU A 215 -16.01 2.92 39.24
CA LEU A 215 -15.20 3.10 38.04
C LEU A 215 -14.12 4.16 38.31
N HIS A 216 -12.90 3.91 37.84
CA HIS A 216 -11.81 4.87 37.86
C HIS A 216 -11.92 5.83 36.68
N ALA A 217 -11.13 6.90 36.72
CA ALA A 217 -11.02 7.85 35.62
C ALA A 217 -10.81 7.14 34.27
N LYS A 218 -11.44 7.68 33.22
CA LYS A 218 -11.50 7.12 31.86
C LYS A 218 -12.25 5.79 31.68
N GLU A 219 -12.47 4.96 32.70
CA GLU A 219 -13.04 3.61 32.50
C GLU A 219 -14.45 3.62 31.91
N GLY A 220 -15.31 4.56 32.32
CA GLY A 220 -16.67 4.68 31.78
C GLY A 220 -16.66 5.02 30.29
N LEU A 221 -15.78 5.95 29.89
CA LEU A 221 -15.56 6.30 28.48
C LEU A 221 -14.95 5.13 27.70
N ALA A 222 -13.91 4.49 28.25
CA ALA A 222 -13.28 3.33 27.64
C ALA A 222 -14.22 2.12 27.57
N LEU A 223 -15.28 2.01 28.36
CA LEU A 223 -16.26 0.93 28.20
C LEU A 223 -17.30 1.23 27.12
N THR A 224 -17.52 2.50 26.78
CA THR A 224 -18.61 2.95 25.90
C THR A 224 -18.16 3.38 24.51
N ASN A 225 -16.90 3.73 24.31
CA ASN A 225 -16.37 4.26 23.06
C ASN A 225 -15.84 3.16 22.13
N GLY A 226 -16.12 3.23 20.82
CA GLY A 226 -15.55 2.33 19.80
C GLY A 226 -16.53 1.38 19.11
N THR A 227 -16.05 0.59 18.14
CA THR A 227 -16.88 -0.08 17.11
C THR A 227 -17.31 -1.52 17.47
N ALA A 228 -17.31 -1.87 18.76
CA ALA A 228 -17.42 -3.27 19.18
C ALA A 228 -18.74 -3.98 18.77
N MET A 229 -19.88 -3.28 18.72
CA MET A 229 -21.14 -3.89 18.27
C MET A 229 -21.09 -4.15 16.76
N MET A 230 -20.71 -3.15 15.97
CA MET A 230 -20.70 -3.30 14.52
C MET A 230 -19.66 -4.32 14.06
N THR A 231 -18.49 -4.36 14.69
CA THR A 231 -17.45 -5.37 14.44
C THR A 231 -17.93 -6.77 14.83
N ALA A 232 -18.53 -6.94 16.02
CA ALA A 232 -19.09 -8.23 16.44
C ALA A 232 -20.19 -8.76 15.51
N LEU A 233 -21.12 -7.89 15.11
CA LEU A 233 -22.14 -8.25 14.12
C LEU A 233 -21.52 -8.51 12.75
N GLY A 234 -20.45 -7.80 12.40
CA GLY A 234 -19.65 -7.99 11.19
C GLY A 234 -19.01 -9.37 11.12
N CYS A 235 -18.36 -9.84 12.19
CA CYS A 235 -17.81 -11.19 12.28
C CYS A 235 -18.87 -12.25 11.97
N MET A 236 -20.07 -12.10 12.56
CA MET A 236 -21.19 -13.00 12.29
C MET A 236 -21.67 -12.89 10.83
N ALA A 237 -21.83 -11.67 10.32
CA ALA A 237 -22.30 -11.42 8.95
C ALA A 237 -21.36 -12.01 7.90
N VAL A 238 -20.04 -11.89 8.10
CA VAL A 238 -19.03 -12.47 7.21
C VAL A 238 -19.15 -13.99 7.16
N MET A 239 -19.23 -14.66 8.32
CA MET A 239 -19.41 -16.13 8.38
C MET A 239 -20.73 -16.58 7.77
N GLU A 240 -21.82 -15.83 8.02
CA GLU A 240 -23.14 -16.06 7.41
C GLU A 240 -23.07 -15.92 5.87
N ALA A 241 -22.37 -14.90 5.37
CA ALA A 241 -22.21 -14.63 3.94
C ALA A 241 -21.38 -15.68 3.21
N GLU A 242 -20.27 -16.13 3.79
CA GLU A 242 -19.48 -17.23 3.23
C GLU A 242 -20.29 -18.51 3.11
N ASN A 243 -21.06 -18.83 4.15
CA ASN A 243 -21.92 -19.99 4.15
C ASN A 243 -22.99 -19.88 3.06
N CYS A 244 -23.66 -18.74 2.95
CA CYS A 244 -24.65 -18.50 1.89
C CYS A 244 -24.02 -18.60 0.49
N ALA A 245 -22.83 -18.02 0.27
CA ALA A 245 -22.16 -18.06 -1.02
C ALA A 245 -21.72 -19.48 -1.41
N ALA A 246 -21.24 -20.28 -0.45
CA ALA A 246 -20.93 -21.70 -0.64
C ALA A 246 -22.19 -22.50 -1.05
N VAL A 247 -23.27 -22.30 -0.29
CA VAL A 247 -24.56 -22.94 -0.55
C VAL A 247 -25.16 -22.49 -1.89
N ALA A 248 -24.94 -21.25 -2.32
CA ALA A 248 -25.38 -20.77 -3.63
C ALA A 248 -24.74 -21.51 -4.81
N ASN A 249 -23.47 -21.92 -4.68
CA ASN A 249 -22.82 -22.78 -5.67
C ASN A 249 -23.42 -24.20 -5.68
N VAL A 250 -23.74 -24.75 -4.50
CA VAL A 250 -24.41 -26.06 -4.37
C VAL A 250 -25.82 -26.02 -4.96
N ALA A 251 -26.61 -25.00 -4.61
CA ALA A 251 -27.96 -24.77 -5.13
C ALA A 251 -27.93 -24.61 -6.66
N GLY A 252 -27.02 -23.78 -7.17
CA GLY A 252 -26.85 -23.55 -8.59
C GLY A 252 -26.42 -24.81 -9.37
N ALA A 253 -25.57 -25.65 -8.79
CA ALA A 253 -25.18 -26.94 -9.39
C ALA A 253 -26.35 -27.93 -9.43
N LEU A 254 -27.13 -28.07 -8.35
CA LEU A 254 -28.34 -28.90 -8.33
C LEU A 254 -29.37 -28.39 -9.35
N SER A 255 -29.58 -27.08 -9.43
CA SER A 255 -30.46 -26.45 -10.42
C SER A 255 -29.97 -26.70 -11.85
N LEU A 256 -28.67 -26.66 -12.10
CA LEU A 256 -28.08 -26.94 -13.41
C LEU A 256 -28.35 -28.40 -13.83
N GLU A 257 -28.20 -29.36 -12.92
CA GLU A 257 -28.55 -30.77 -13.18
C GLU A 257 -30.05 -30.99 -13.40
N ALA A 258 -30.90 -30.38 -12.55
CA ALA A 258 -32.35 -30.46 -12.69
C ALA A 258 -32.85 -29.88 -14.03
N LEU A 259 -32.21 -28.82 -14.51
CA LEU A 259 -32.59 -28.11 -15.74
C LEU A 259 -31.93 -28.65 -17.01
N TYR A 260 -31.16 -29.75 -16.92
CA TYR A 260 -30.38 -30.29 -18.04
C TYR A 260 -29.42 -29.24 -18.65
N GLY A 261 -28.81 -28.42 -17.80
CA GLY A 261 -27.82 -27.42 -18.18
C GLY A 261 -26.46 -28.03 -18.53
N THR A 262 -25.54 -27.21 -19.03
CA THR A 262 -24.21 -27.64 -19.47
C THR A 262 -23.08 -27.06 -18.61
N ALA A 263 -22.07 -27.90 -18.35
CA ALA A 263 -20.83 -27.47 -17.69
C ALA A 263 -19.86 -26.76 -18.64
N ALA A 264 -20.16 -26.65 -19.95
CA ALA A 264 -19.26 -26.05 -20.94
C ALA A 264 -18.90 -24.59 -20.62
N ALA A 265 -19.83 -23.84 -20.03
CA ALA A 265 -19.59 -22.46 -19.60
C ALA A 265 -18.61 -22.34 -18.41
N LEU A 266 -18.32 -23.46 -17.75
CA LEU A 266 -17.39 -23.56 -16.64
C LEU A 266 -15.98 -23.92 -17.11
N ASP A 267 -15.70 -23.99 -18.41
CA ASP A 267 -14.39 -24.37 -18.95
C ASP A 267 -13.25 -23.52 -18.37
N PRO A 268 -12.17 -24.13 -17.83
CA PRO A 268 -11.05 -23.39 -17.23
C PRO A 268 -10.45 -22.31 -18.15
N ARG A 269 -10.46 -22.53 -19.47
CA ARG A 269 -9.90 -21.59 -20.47
C ARG A 269 -10.67 -20.29 -20.49
N ILE A 270 -12.01 -20.35 -20.44
CA ILE A 270 -12.89 -19.16 -20.40
C ILE A 270 -12.55 -18.29 -19.18
N HIS A 271 -12.35 -18.93 -18.03
CA HIS A 271 -12.09 -18.19 -16.80
C HIS A 271 -10.63 -17.79 -16.63
N THR A 272 -9.70 -18.44 -17.32
CA THR A 272 -8.27 -18.08 -17.29
C THR A 272 -8.01 -16.79 -18.07
N VAL A 273 -8.66 -16.61 -19.23
CA VAL A 273 -8.48 -15.41 -20.07
C VAL A 273 -9.14 -14.15 -19.49
N ARG A 274 -10.01 -14.29 -18.48
CA ARG A 274 -10.56 -13.18 -17.69
C ARG A 274 -10.13 -13.36 -16.22
N PRO A 275 -8.99 -12.80 -15.79
CA PRO A 275 -8.27 -13.24 -14.59
C PRO A 275 -8.88 -12.72 -13.27
N GLN A 276 -10.20 -12.76 -13.13
CA GLN A 276 -10.88 -12.52 -11.85
C GLN A 276 -10.71 -13.76 -10.95
N PRO A 277 -10.01 -13.67 -9.79
CA PRO A 277 -9.62 -14.85 -8.99
C PRO A 277 -10.83 -15.69 -8.54
N HIS A 278 -11.76 -15.07 -7.82
CA HIS A 278 -12.95 -15.75 -7.30
C HIS A 278 -13.92 -16.20 -8.42
N GLN A 279 -13.84 -15.62 -9.63
CA GLN A 279 -14.56 -16.15 -10.79
C GLN A 279 -13.99 -17.51 -11.21
N ARG A 280 -12.65 -17.64 -11.26
CA ARG A 280 -11.97 -18.90 -11.60
C ARG A 280 -12.22 -19.97 -10.55
N GLU A 281 -12.15 -19.60 -9.28
CA GLU A 281 -12.44 -20.49 -8.15
C GLU A 281 -13.89 -20.96 -8.18
N THR A 282 -14.85 -20.05 -8.38
CA THR A 282 -16.27 -20.43 -8.48
C THR A 282 -16.50 -21.40 -9.63
N ALA A 283 -15.90 -21.15 -10.80
CA ALA A 283 -16.00 -22.08 -11.92
C ALA A 283 -15.39 -23.46 -11.59
N GLN A 284 -14.25 -23.48 -10.91
CA GLN A 284 -13.62 -24.72 -10.45
C GLN A 284 -14.49 -25.48 -9.47
N GLN A 285 -15.07 -24.79 -8.48
CA GLN A 285 -15.96 -25.40 -7.50
C GLN A 285 -17.20 -25.99 -8.19
N LEU A 286 -17.85 -25.25 -9.09
CA LEU A 286 -19.00 -25.75 -9.85
C LEU A 286 -18.64 -26.99 -10.69
N ARG A 287 -17.46 -27.03 -11.33
CA ARG A 287 -16.98 -28.24 -12.02
C ARG A 287 -16.80 -29.42 -11.05
N SER A 288 -16.21 -29.18 -9.88
CA SER A 288 -16.00 -30.22 -8.86
C SER A 288 -17.33 -30.75 -8.30
N LEU A 289 -18.32 -29.88 -8.12
CA LEU A 289 -19.67 -30.27 -7.69
C LEU A 289 -20.36 -31.17 -8.71
N LEU A 290 -20.24 -30.84 -10.00
CA LEU A 290 -20.90 -31.53 -11.12
C LEU A 290 -20.12 -32.75 -11.66
N ALA A 291 -18.91 -33.00 -11.16
CA ALA A 291 -18.05 -34.07 -11.67
C ALA A 291 -18.73 -35.44 -11.56
N GLY A 292 -18.83 -36.16 -12.69
CA GLY A 292 -19.44 -37.49 -12.77
C GLY A 292 -20.96 -37.51 -12.91
N SER A 293 -21.59 -36.36 -13.17
CA SER A 293 -23.05 -36.25 -13.35
C SER A 293 -23.52 -36.78 -14.72
N ASP A 294 -24.57 -37.60 -14.71
CA ASP A 294 -25.35 -38.01 -15.89
C ASP A 294 -26.47 -37.00 -16.22
N PHE A 295 -26.68 -35.99 -15.38
CA PHE A 295 -27.80 -35.03 -15.50
C PHE A 295 -27.45 -33.81 -16.34
N VAL A 296 -26.17 -33.57 -16.63
CA VAL A 296 -25.71 -32.41 -17.41
C VAL A 296 -25.72 -32.68 -18.92
N ARG A 297 -25.99 -31.65 -19.72
CA ARG A 297 -25.98 -31.71 -21.18
C ARG A 297 -24.55 -31.67 -21.74
N THR A 298 -24.20 -32.68 -22.54
CA THR A 298 -22.90 -32.80 -23.23
C THR A 298 -22.98 -32.52 -24.73
N ASN A 299 -24.13 -32.76 -25.38
CA ASN A 299 -24.34 -32.41 -26.79
C ASN A 299 -24.82 -30.96 -26.93
N LEU A 300 -23.99 -30.12 -27.54
CA LEU A 300 -24.21 -28.67 -27.67
C LEU A 300 -24.71 -28.22 -29.05
N GLN A 301 -24.99 -29.15 -29.98
CA GLN A 301 -25.32 -28.78 -31.37
C GLN A 301 -26.67 -28.06 -31.51
N GLN A 302 -27.68 -28.41 -30.69
CA GLN A 302 -29.02 -27.83 -30.78
C GLN A 302 -29.26 -26.72 -29.74
N GLU A 303 -28.67 -26.86 -28.55
CA GLU A 303 -28.78 -25.90 -27.44
C GLU A 303 -27.38 -25.50 -26.94
N PRO A 304 -26.72 -24.55 -27.61
CA PRO A 304 -25.30 -24.27 -27.41
C PRO A 304 -24.97 -23.55 -26.09
N GLN A 305 -25.95 -22.95 -25.42
CA GLN A 305 -25.74 -22.18 -24.20
C GLN A 305 -26.96 -22.17 -23.29
N ASP A 306 -26.72 -22.04 -21.99
CA ASP A 306 -27.77 -21.85 -20.99
C ASP A 306 -28.05 -20.36 -20.72
N ALA A 307 -29.15 -20.09 -20.02
CA ALA A 307 -29.47 -18.76 -19.51
C ALA A 307 -28.43 -18.25 -18.51
N TYR A 308 -28.35 -16.93 -18.33
CA TYR A 308 -27.31 -16.29 -17.52
C TYR A 308 -27.34 -16.72 -16.05
N SER A 309 -28.52 -16.98 -15.48
CA SER A 309 -28.65 -17.45 -14.09
C SER A 309 -27.97 -18.79 -13.83
N LEU A 310 -27.68 -19.57 -14.88
CA LEU A 310 -26.88 -20.80 -14.84
C LEU A 310 -25.46 -20.56 -15.36
N ARG A 311 -25.36 -19.96 -16.55
CA ARG A 311 -24.11 -19.78 -17.29
C ARG A 311 -23.11 -18.84 -16.60
N CYS A 312 -23.63 -17.76 -16.00
CA CYS A 312 -22.82 -16.68 -15.46
C CYS A 312 -22.58 -16.79 -13.95
N MET A 313 -22.88 -17.95 -13.33
CA MET A 313 -22.64 -18.17 -11.91
C MET A 313 -21.18 -17.84 -11.51
N PRO A 314 -20.14 -18.23 -12.27
CA PRO A 314 -18.77 -17.84 -11.96
C PRO A 314 -18.56 -16.33 -11.87
N GLN A 315 -19.15 -15.56 -12.79
CA GLN A 315 -18.97 -14.12 -12.89
C GLN A 315 -19.69 -13.38 -11.77
N VAL A 316 -20.92 -13.80 -11.46
CA VAL A 316 -21.76 -13.15 -10.43
C VAL A 316 -21.36 -13.61 -9.04
N HIS A 317 -21.42 -14.92 -8.75
CA HIS A 317 -21.05 -15.42 -7.43
C HIS A 317 -19.59 -15.11 -7.13
N GLY A 318 -18.67 -15.20 -8.10
CA GLY A 318 -17.25 -14.84 -7.92
C GLY A 318 -17.04 -13.36 -7.55
N ALA A 319 -17.82 -12.44 -8.12
CA ALA A 319 -17.79 -11.04 -7.69
C ALA A 319 -18.28 -10.88 -6.24
N CYS A 320 -19.35 -11.59 -5.87
CA CYS A 320 -19.86 -11.60 -4.50
C CYS A 320 -18.87 -12.22 -3.49
N PHE A 321 -18.16 -13.30 -3.86
CA PHE A 321 -17.07 -13.87 -3.06
C PHE A 321 -15.94 -12.86 -2.83
N SER A 322 -15.63 -12.03 -3.84
CA SER A 322 -14.64 -10.95 -3.69
C SER A 322 -15.11 -9.88 -2.69
N ALA A 323 -16.39 -9.54 -2.68
CA ALA A 323 -16.96 -8.62 -1.69
C ALA A 323 -16.93 -9.20 -0.27
N ILE A 324 -17.23 -10.49 -0.11
CA ILE A 324 -17.11 -11.20 1.19
C ILE A 324 -15.65 -11.22 1.67
N ALA A 325 -14.70 -11.52 0.79
CA ALA A 325 -13.28 -11.53 1.13
C ALA A 325 -12.79 -10.15 1.60
N ASN A 326 -13.23 -9.07 0.93
CA ASN A 326 -12.95 -7.71 1.40
C ASN A 326 -13.59 -7.44 2.77
N ALA A 327 -14.83 -7.89 2.98
CA ALA A 327 -15.51 -7.71 4.26
C ALA A 327 -14.81 -8.42 5.41
N ARG A 328 -14.33 -9.66 5.20
CA ARG A 328 -13.47 -10.36 6.15
C ARG A 328 -12.25 -9.55 6.52
N ARG A 329 -11.48 -9.12 5.52
CA ARG A 329 -10.24 -8.38 5.73
C ARG A 329 -10.45 -7.12 6.57
N ILE A 330 -11.48 -6.33 6.25
CA ILE A 330 -11.77 -5.10 7.00
C ILE A 330 -12.21 -5.41 8.43
N VAL A 331 -13.07 -6.41 8.63
CA VAL A 331 -13.51 -6.82 9.97
C VAL A 331 -12.34 -7.37 10.80
N GLU A 332 -11.42 -8.14 10.22
CA GLU A 332 -10.23 -8.67 10.91
C GLU A 332 -9.25 -7.57 11.34
N ILE A 333 -9.06 -6.54 10.51
CA ILE A 333 -8.27 -5.36 10.88
C ILE A 333 -8.91 -4.65 12.07
N GLU A 334 -10.21 -4.37 11.98
CA GLU A 334 -10.94 -3.67 13.03
C GLU A 334 -10.95 -4.45 14.35
N LEU A 335 -11.13 -5.78 14.27
CA LEU A 335 -11.17 -6.69 15.41
C LEU A 335 -9.91 -6.61 16.30
N ASN A 336 -8.77 -6.30 15.70
CA ASN A 336 -7.47 -6.19 16.35
C ASN A 336 -6.92 -4.75 16.33
N SER A 337 -7.82 -3.76 16.26
CA SER A 337 -7.49 -2.34 16.30
C SER A 337 -7.92 -1.69 17.62
N VAL A 338 -7.27 -0.56 17.94
CA VAL A 338 -7.65 0.27 19.09
C VAL A 338 -8.63 1.37 18.63
N THR A 339 -9.91 1.17 18.92
CA THR A 339 -11.01 2.03 18.46
C THR A 339 -11.53 2.96 19.57
N ASP A 340 -10.66 3.44 20.45
CA ASP A 340 -11.02 4.24 21.63
C ASP A 340 -10.51 5.69 21.52
N ASN A 341 -10.98 6.59 22.39
CA ASN A 341 -10.51 7.97 22.49
C ASN A 341 -10.67 8.53 23.92
N PRO A 342 -9.68 9.25 24.46
CA PRO A 342 -8.32 9.42 23.92
C PRO A 342 -7.46 8.16 24.11
N LEU A 343 -6.34 8.10 23.40
CA LEU A 343 -5.36 7.02 23.50
C LEU A 343 -4.14 7.46 24.31
N LEU A 344 -3.55 6.51 25.04
CA LEU A 344 -2.36 6.73 25.85
C LEU A 344 -1.14 6.11 25.17
N PHE A 345 -0.15 6.94 24.83
CA PHE A 345 1.12 6.49 24.27
C PHE A 345 2.26 6.73 25.26
N PHE A 346 3.29 5.90 25.15
CA PHE A 346 4.46 5.95 26.01
C PHE A 346 5.69 6.14 25.13
N ASP A 347 6.52 7.13 25.44
CA ASP A 347 7.80 7.32 24.75
C ASP A 347 8.90 6.39 25.32
N ASN A 348 10.12 6.50 24.78
CA ASN A 348 11.27 5.70 25.22
C ASN A 348 11.70 5.97 26.67
N GLN A 349 11.24 7.07 27.28
CA GLN A 349 11.49 7.44 28.67
C GLN A 349 10.30 7.08 29.59
N ALA A 350 9.30 6.36 29.07
CA ALA A 350 8.05 6.01 29.72
C ALA A 350 7.18 7.23 30.12
N GLN A 351 7.39 8.39 29.51
CA GLN A 351 6.47 9.52 29.67
C GLN A 351 5.18 9.24 28.90
N VAL A 352 4.04 9.51 29.54
CA VAL A 352 2.73 9.32 28.95
C VAL A 352 2.30 10.54 28.14
N SER A 353 1.81 10.30 26.93
CA SER A 353 1.08 11.29 26.12
C SER A 353 -0.35 10.83 25.92
N VAL A 354 -1.31 11.72 26.19
CA VAL A 354 -2.74 11.49 25.97
C VAL A 354 -3.14 12.18 24.67
N VAL A 355 -3.44 11.38 23.64
CA VAL A 355 -3.73 11.88 22.29
C VAL A 355 -5.19 11.64 21.98
N SER A 356 -5.93 12.72 21.72
CA SER A 356 -7.31 12.61 21.25
C SER A 356 -7.35 12.44 19.73
N GLY A 357 -8.15 11.48 19.25
CA GLY A 357 -8.28 11.16 17.83
C GLY A 357 -9.63 10.50 17.51
N GLY A 358 -9.83 10.14 16.25
CA GLY A 358 -11.11 9.66 15.72
C GLY A 358 -11.19 8.15 15.43
N ASN A 359 -10.32 7.32 16.04
CA ASN A 359 -10.23 5.88 15.74
C ASN A 359 -11.52 5.08 16.02
N PHE A 360 -12.48 5.67 16.74
CA PHE A 360 -13.79 5.08 16.99
C PHE A 360 -14.77 5.21 15.81
N HIS A 361 -14.42 5.97 14.77
CA HIS A 361 -15.32 6.25 13.65
C HIS A 361 -15.40 5.04 12.70
N GLY A 362 -16.56 4.39 12.66
CA GLY A 362 -16.78 3.11 11.97
C GLY A 362 -16.96 3.17 10.45
N GLU A 363 -16.43 4.19 9.76
CA GLU A 363 -16.62 4.37 8.30
C GLU A 363 -16.14 3.16 7.48
N PRO A 364 -14.95 2.58 7.75
CA PRO A 364 -14.48 1.43 6.99
C PRO A 364 -15.44 0.24 7.06
N LEU A 365 -16.08 0.04 8.22
CA LEU A 365 -17.07 -1.00 8.45
C LEU A 365 -18.39 -0.70 7.75
N ALA A 366 -18.88 0.55 7.84
CA ALA A 366 -20.14 0.96 7.24
C ALA A 366 -20.17 0.72 5.72
N LEU A 367 -19.18 1.26 5.00
CA LEU A 367 -19.05 1.05 3.55
C LEU A 367 -18.93 -0.43 3.18
N THR A 368 -18.22 -1.18 4.01
CA THR A 368 -18.02 -2.62 3.84
C THR A 368 -19.32 -3.39 3.96
N PHE A 369 -20.13 -3.10 4.97
CA PHE A 369 -21.40 -3.80 5.21
C PHE A 369 -22.47 -3.40 4.19
N ASP A 370 -22.50 -2.16 3.72
CA ASP A 370 -23.38 -1.73 2.62
C ASP A 370 -23.06 -2.50 1.34
N ASN A 371 -21.76 -2.64 1.01
CA ASN A 371 -21.33 -3.43 -0.13
C ASN A 371 -21.60 -4.95 0.05
N LEU A 372 -21.45 -5.47 1.28
CA LEU A 372 -21.80 -6.86 1.59
C LEU A 372 -23.30 -7.12 1.39
N ALA A 373 -24.16 -6.20 1.83
CA ALA A 373 -25.61 -6.28 1.60
C ALA A 373 -25.95 -6.31 0.10
N LEU A 374 -25.30 -5.45 -0.70
CA LEU A 374 -25.45 -5.45 -2.15
C LEU A 374 -25.03 -6.79 -2.78
N ALA A 375 -23.84 -7.29 -2.41
CA ALA A 375 -23.32 -8.55 -2.93
C ALA A 375 -24.24 -9.74 -2.62
N MET A 376 -24.79 -9.81 -1.40
CA MET A 376 -25.69 -10.90 -1.00
C MET A 376 -27.05 -10.81 -1.69
N THR A 377 -27.51 -9.58 -1.98
CA THR A 377 -28.72 -9.37 -2.78
C THR A 377 -28.58 -9.89 -4.20
N GLU A 378 -27.41 -9.73 -4.82
CA GLU A 378 -27.15 -10.26 -6.17
C GLU A 378 -27.17 -11.79 -6.22
N ILE A 379 -26.64 -12.48 -5.20
CA ILE A 379 -26.79 -13.94 -5.09
C ILE A 379 -28.28 -14.32 -5.00
N GLY A 380 -29.04 -13.60 -4.18
CA GLY A 380 -30.48 -13.83 -4.02
C GLY A 380 -31.27 -13.63 -5.32
N ASN A 381 -30.98 -12.55 -6.05
CA ASN A 381 -31.57 -12.27 -7.36
C ASN A 381 -31.30 -13.40 -8.35
N MET A 382 -30.05 -13.89 -8.42
CA MET A 382 -29.68 -14.95 -9.34
C MET A 382 -30.29 -16.31 -8.95
N SER A 383 -30.35 -16.61 -7.66
CA SER A 383 -30.97 -17.81 -7.09
C SER A 383 -32.46 -17.88 -7.38
N GLU A 384 -33.18 -16.78 -7.18
CA GLU A 384 -34.60 -16.70 -7.50
C GLU A 384 -34.85 -16.87 -9.01
N ARG A 385 -33.99 -16.33 -9.88
CA ARG A 385 -34.09 -16.59 -11.33
C ARG A 385 -33.86 -18.07 -11.70
N ARG A 386 -33.05 -18.82 -10.95
CA ARG A 386 -32.92 -20.28 -11.13
C ARG A 386 -34.15 -21.02 -10.62
N LEU A 387 -34.69 -20.62 -9.47
CA LEU A 387 -35.94 -21.16 -8.92
C LEU A 387 -37.11 -20.98 -9.90
N ASN A 388 -37.29 -19.79 -10.48
CA ASN A 388 -38.31 -19.55 -11.51
C ASN A 388 -38.17 -20.53 -12.68
N ARG A 389 -36.93 -20.83 -13.10
CA ARG A 389 -36.70 -21.79 -14.20
C ARG A 389 -37.06 -23.22 -13.82
N LEU A 390 -36.86 -23.62 -12.57
CA LEU A 390 -37.27 -24.94 -12.08
C LEU A 390 -38.80 -25.10 -12.12
N THR A 391 -39.55 -24.03 -11.84
CA THR A 391 -41.02 -24.09 -11.73
C THR A 391 -41.77 -23.73 -13.01
N ASP A 392 -41.12 -23.07 -13.97
CA ASP A 392 -41.73 -22.63 -15.23
C ASP A 392 -41.30 -23.49 -16.45
N PRO A 393 -42.19 -24.32 -17.01
CA PRO A 393 -41.91 -25.14 -18.19
C PRO A 393 -41.48 -24.34 -19.42
N ALA A 394 -41.98 -23.11 -19.59
CA ALA A 394 -41.65 -22.29 -20.75
C ALA A 394 -40.16 -21.93 -20.75
N SER A 395 -39.60 -21.61 -19.59
CA SER A 395 -38.18 -21.30 -19.47
C SER A 395 -37.27 -22.54 -19.42
N ASN A 396 -37.76 -23.71 -19.01
CA ASN A 396 -36.96 -24.96 -18.97
C ASN A 396 -37.16 -25.91 -20.16
N GLY A 397 -37.91 -25.51 -21.18
CA GLY A 397 -38.12 -26.29 -22.41
C GLY A 397 -39.02 -27.51 -22.22
N GLY A 398 -39.96 -27.44 -21.27
CA GLY A 398 -40.92 -28.51 -20.99
C GLY A 398 -40.32 -29.76 -20.33
N ARG A 399 -39.08 -29.68 -19.82
CA ARG A 399 -38.36 -30.83 -19.23
C ARG A 399 -38.88 -31.21 -17.85
N LEU A 400 -39.44 -30.24 -17.14
CA LEU A 400 -40.01 -30.39 -15.82
C LEU A 400 -41.50 -30.09 -15.89
N PRO A 401 -42.33 -30.77 -15.09
CA PRO A 401 -43.75 -30.45 -15.03
C PRO A 401 -43.96 -29.04 -14.46
N PRO A 402 -45.05 -28.34 -14.85
CA PRO A 402 -45.39 -27.03 -14.30
C PRO A 402 -45.40 -27.06 -12.77
N PHE A 403 -44.68 -26.14 -12.15
CA PHE A 403 -44.56 -26.02 -10.69
C PHE A 403 -44.15 -27.32 -9.97
N LEU A 404 -43.44 -28.22 -10.66
CA LEU A 404 -42.91 -29.47 -10.10
C LEU A 404 -44.01 -30.41 -9.55
N THR A 405 -45.17 -30.49 -10.23
CA THR A 405 -46.29 -31.40 -9.89
C THR A 405 -46.90 -32.11 -11.12
N GLU A 406 -47.26 -33.39 -10.99
CA GLU A 406 -47.83 -34.21 -12.09
C GLU A 406 -49.32 -33.91 -12.38
N HIS A 407 -50.07 -33.46 -11.38
CA HIS A 407 -51.51 -33.19 -11.47
C HIS A 407 -51.83 -31.70 -11.29
N GLY A 408 -51.21 -30.87 -12.14
CA GLY A 408 -51.42 -29.43 -12.17
C GLY A 408 -52.90 -29.07 -12.42
N GLY A 409 -53.40 -28.10 -11.67
CA GLY A 409 -54.81 -27.67 -11.70
C GLY A 409 -55.61 -28.16 -10.49
N LEU A 410 -55.35 -29.38 -10.02
CA LEU A 410 -55.76 -29.82 -8.67
C LEU A 410 -54.69 -29.47 -7.63
N ASN A 411 -53.41 -29.62 -8.01
CA ASN A 411 -52.27 -29.23 -7.20
C ASN A 411 -51.63 -27.95 -7.76
N SER A 412 -51.22 -27.06 -6.86
CA SER A 412 -50.45 -25.85 -7.16
C SER A 412 -48.93 -26.11 -7.11
N GLY A 413 -48.51 -27.20 -6.46
CA GLY A 413 -47.11 -27.60 -6.34
C GLY A 413 -46.25 -26.49 -5.72
N PHE A 414 -45.11 -26.23 -6.36
CA PHE A 414 -44.10 -25.28 -5.88
C PHE A 414 -44.39 -23.82 -6.26
N MET A 415 -45.57 -23.50 -6.82
CA MET A 415 -45.91 -22.16 -7.32
C MET A 415 -45.63 -21.04 -6.30
N LEU A 416 -46.15 -21.16 -5.08
CA LEU A 416 -46.03 -20.13 -4.04
C LEU A 416 -44.64 -20.05 -3.41
N THR A 417 -43.78 -21.07 -3.64
CA THR A 417 -42.40 -21.03 -3.16
C THR A 417 -41.60 -19.98 -3.95
N GLN A 418 -41.84 -19.86 -5.26
CA GLN A 418 -41.26 -18.79 -6.09
C GLN A 418 -41.79 -17.40 -5.72
N TYR A 419 -43.07 -17.27 -5.36
CA TYR A 419 -43.64 -15.99 -4.91
C TYR A 419 -42.91 -15.49 -3.66
N THR A 420 -42.69 -16.38 -2.70
CA THR A 420 -41.99 -16.06 -1.46
C THR A 420 -40.54 -15.66 -1.74
N ALA A 421 -39.81 -16.42 -2.57
CA ALA A 421 -38.45 -16.07 -2.95
C ALA A 421 -38.36 -14.72 -3.68
N ALA A 422 -39.29 -14.44 -4.60
CA ALA A 422 -39.37 -13.18 -5.32
C ALA A 422 -39.66 -11.99 -4.40
N ALA A 423 -40.55 -12.16 -3.43
CA ALA A 423 -40.84 -11.14 -2.42
C ALA A 423 -39.58 -10.81 -1.58
N LEU A 424 -38.88 -11.84 -1.09
CA LEU A 424 -37.65 -11.67 -0.31
C LEU A 424 -36.51 -11.04 -1.13
N ALA A 425 -36.34 -11.45 -2.39
CA ALA A 425 -35.36 -10.84 -3.29
C ALA A 425 -35.70 -9.37 -3.59
N SER A 426 -36.98 -9.02 -3.67
CA SER A 426 -37.43 -7.64 -3.84
C SER A 426 -37.21 -6.80 -2.58
N GLU A 427 -37.48 -7.34 -1.39
CA GLU A 427 -37.22 -6.66 -0.12
C GLU A 427 -35.73 -6.35 0.06
N ASN A 428 -34.85 -7.29 -0.31
CA ASN A 428 -33.41 -7.10 -0.26
C ASN A 428 -32.93 -5.87 -1.06
N LYS A 429 -33.56 -5.58 -2.22
CA LYS A 429 -33.23 -4.39 -3.02
C LYS A 429 -33.51 -3.09 -2.27
N ALA A 430 -34.60 -3.02 -1.51
CA ALA A 430 -34.90 -1.87 -0.66
C ALA A 430 -33.93 -1.74 0.51
N LEU A 431 -33.50 -2.87 1.07
CA LEU A 431 -32.52 -2.91 2.16
C LEU A 431 -31.10 -2.51 1.73
N CYS A 432 -30.79 -2.53 0.43
CA CYS A 432 -29.50 -2.11 -0.13
C CYS A 432 -29.30 -0.60 -0.24
N TRP A 433 -30.26 0.23 0.20
CA TRP A 433 -29.99 1.66 0.35
C TRP A 433 -28.85 1.85 1.37
N PRO A 434 -27.70 2.43 0.97
CA PRO A 434 -26.52 2.47 1.83
C PRO A 434 -26.78 3.38 3.03
N ALA A 435 -26.62 2.85 4.24
CA ALA A 435 -26.77 3.68 5.44
C ALA A 435 -25.62 4.69 5.59
N SER A 436 -24.45 4.37 5.04
CA SER A 436 -23.28 5.27 5.04
C SER A 436 -23.43 6.51 4.16
N CYS A 437 -24.39 6.54 3.22
CA CYS A 437 -24.59 7.67 2.32
C CYS A 437 -25.27 8.90 2.97
N ASP A 438 -25.69 8.79 4.23
CA ASP A 438 -26.34 9.86 4.98
C ASP A 438 -25.60 10.08 6.32
N SER A 439 -25.67 11.30 6.85
CA SER A 439 -25.11 11.67 8.15
C SER A 439 -25.90 12.84 8.74
N ILE A 440 -26.37 12.67 9.98
CA ILE A 440 -27.06 13.72 10.74
C ILE A 440 -26.15 14.12 11.91
N PRO A 441 -25.74 15.40 12.02
CA PRO A 441 -24.97 15.88 13.15
C PRO A 441 -25.63 15.63 14.51
N THR A 442 -24.85 15.14 15.49
CA THR A 442 -25.29 14.90 16.86
C THR A 442 -24.47 15.68 17.89
N SER A 443 -24.89 15.64 19.17
CA SER A 443 -24.17 16.27 20.28
C SER A 443 -23.90 17.78 20.06
N ALA A 444 -24.93 18.53 19.67
CA ALA A 444 -24.84 19.96 19.36
C ALA A 444 -23.76 20.29 18.29
N ASN A 445 -23.70 19.49 17.22
CA ASN A 445 -22.75 19.58 16.11
C ASN A 445 -21.28 19.33 16.50
N VAL A 446 -21.02 18.70 17.65
CA VAL A 446 -19.67 18.22 17.98
C VAL A 446 -19.35 16.92 17.24
N GLU A 447 -20.36 16.08 17.08
CA GLU A 447 -20.32 14.88 16.24
C GLU A 447 -21.00 15.23 14.92
N ASP A 448 -20.34 16.07 14.12
CA ASP A 448 -20.89 16.63 12.88
C ASP A 448 -20.94 15.63 11.71
N HIS A 449 -20.23 14.51 11.83
CA HIS A 449 -20.25 13.41 10.87
C HIS A 449 -20.31 12.04 11.56
N VAL A 450 -21.16 11.14 11.06
CA VAL A 450 -21.36 9.80 11.64
C VAL A 450 -21.39 8.72 10.55
N SER A 451 -20.83 7.55 10.83
CA SER A 451 -20.66 6.47 9.83
C SER A 451 -21.92 5.66 9.52
N ASN A 452 -22.90 5.64 10.43
CA ASN A 452 -24.06 4.73 10.40
C ASN A 452 -23.72 3.23 10.31
N GLY A 453 -22.49 2.82 10.67
CA GLY A 453 -22.04 1.43 10.66
C GLY A 453 -22.98 0.42 11.34
N PRO A 454 -23.60 0.73 12.50
CA PRO A 454 -24.55 -0.17 13.16
C PRO A 454 -25.84 -0.40 12.38
N ILE A 455 -26.26 0.58 11.57
CA ILE A 455 -27.42 0.46 10.70
C ILE A 455 -27.06 -0.42 9.51
N SER A 456 -25.91 -0.13 8.89
CA SER A 456 -25.40 -0.86 7.73
C SER A 456 -25.23 -2.37 8.02
N VAL A 457 -24.56 -2.75 9.12
CA VAL A 457 -24.39 -4.17 9.48
C VAL A 457 -25.71 -4.87 9.76
N ARG A 458 -26.69 -4.15 10.31
CA ARG A 458 -28.03 -4.70 10.59
C ARG A 458 -28.82 -4.92 9.29
N GLN A 459 -28.68 -4.04 8.30
CA GLN A 459 -29.26 -4.24 6.97
C GLN A 459 -28.61 -5.45 6.29
N ALA A 460 -27.28 -5.52 6.28
CA ALA A 460 -26.54 -6.65 5.70
C ALA A 460 -26.99 -8.01 6.28
N ARG A 461 -27.14 -8.09 7.61
CA ARG A 461 -27.63 -9.31 8.26
C ARG A 461 -29.10 -9.63 8.00
N LEU A 462 -29.94 -8.63 7.72
CA LEU A 462 -31.32 -8.89 7.31
C LEU A 462 -31.36 -9.44 5.88
N VAL A 463 -30.57 -8.86 4.97
CA VAL A 463 -30.38 -9.38 3.60
C VAL A 463 -29.91 -10.83 3.63
N LEU A 464 -28.94 -11.16 4.48
CA LEU A 464 -28.44 -12.52 4.65
C LEU A 464 -29.52 -13.51 5.10
N ARG A 465 -30.40 -13.13 6.04
CA ARG A 465 -31.53 -13.99 6.47
C ARG A 465 -32.54 -14.24 5.36
N ASN A 466 -32.81 -13.21 4.55
CA ASN A 466 -33.65 -13.36 3.38
C ASN A 466 -32.99 -14.29 2.35
N LEU A 467 -31.67 -14.16 2.16
CA LEU A 467 -30.89 -15.04 1.30
C LEU A 467 -30.88 -16.51 1.76
N GLU A 468 -30.77 -16.77 3.07
CA GLU A 468 -30.86 -18.13 3.64
C GLU A 468 -32.18 -18.82 3.25
N ASN A 469 -33.29 -18.07 3.25
CA ASN A 469 -34.60 -18.57 2.82
C ASN A 469 -34.66 -18.79 1.31
N ILE A 470 -34.19 -17.82 0.50
CA ILE A 470 -34.18 -17.93 -0.96
C ILE A 470 -33.38 -19.17 -1.40
N LEU A 471 -32.19 -19.37 -0.85
CA LEU A 471 -31.34 -20.53 -1.16
C LEU A 471 -31.97 -21.85 -0.70
N GLY A 472 -32.59 -21.86 0.49
CA GLY A 472 -33.32 -23.03 0.99
C GLY A 472 -34.45 -23.45 0.03
N ILE A 473 -35.25 -22.48 -0.42
CA ILE A 473 -36.33 -22.72 -1.39
C ILE A 473 -35.76 -23.24 -2.72
N GLU A 474 -34.70 -22.64 -3.25
CA GLU A 474 -34.05 -23.11 -4.49
C GLU A 474 -33.61 -24.58 -4.37
N ILE A 475 -32.92 -24.94 -3.29
CA ILE A 475 -32.41 -26.29 -3.07
C ILE A 475 -33.54 -27.32 -2.94
N MET A 476 -34.61 -26.97 -2.22
CA MET A 476 -35.78 -27.82 -2.07
C MET A 476 -36.46 -28.08 -3.43
N ALA A 477 -36.63 -27.03 -4.24
CA ALA A 477 -37.19 -27.14 -5.59
C ALA A 477 -36.27 -27.92 -6.53
N ALA A 478 -34.96 -27.71 -6.45
CA ALA A 478 -33.99 -28.44 -7.28
C ALA A 478 -33.98 -29.94 -6.96
N ALA A 479 -34.09 -30.32 -5.67
CA ALA A 479 -34.23 -31.73 -5.28
C ALA A 479 -35.52 -32.34 -5.83
N GLN A 480 -36.65 -31.61 -5.77
CA GLN A 480 -37.93 -32.03 -6.37
C GLN A 480 -37.83 -32.21 -7.89
N ALA A 481 -37.15 -31.30 -8.58
CA ALA A 481 -36.90 -31.41 -10.01
C ALA A 481 -36.00 -32.60 -10.37
N ILE A 482 -34.98 -32.88 -9.57
CA ILE A 482 -34.09 -34.05 -9.76
C ILE A 482 -34.87 -35.36 -9.66
N ASP A 483 -35.86 -35.49 -8.77
CA ASP A 483 -36.71 -36.68 -8.70
C ASP A 483 -37.46 -36.94 -10.00
N TYR A 484 -38.03 -35.89 -10.63
CA TYR A 484 -38.65 -36.02 -11.95
C TYR A 484 -37.64 -36.39 -13.04
N ARG A 485 -36.44 -35.79 -13.00
CA ARG A 485 -35.37 -36.13 -13.93
C ARG A 485 -34.91 -37.58 -13.77
N ARG A 486 -34.88 -38.13 -12.55
CA ARG A 486 -34.59 -39.55 -12.31
C ARG A 486 -35.63 -40.48 -12.93
N LYS A 487 -36.92 -40.11 -12.91
CA LYS A 487 -37.96 -40.87 -13.63
C LYS A 487 -37.69 -40.93 -15.13
N GLN A 488 -37.12 -39.86 -15.71
CA GLN A 488 -36.80 -39.78 -17.14
C GLN A 488 -35.50 -40.52 -17.52
N LEU A 489 -34.45 -40.39 -16.70
CA LEU A 489 -33.11 -40.92 -17.00
C LEU A 489 -32.90 -42.36 -16.50
N GLY A 490 -33.77 -42.84 -15.61
CA GLY A 490 -33.69 -44.17 -15.01
C GLY A 490 -32.94 -44.20 -13.67
N PRO A 491 -33.10 -45.29 -12.90
CA PRO A 491 -32.62 -45.39 -11.51
C PRO A 491 -31.10 -45.43 -11.37
N HIS A 492 -30.36 -45.68 -12.46
CA HIS A 492 -28.91 -45.76 -12.47
C HIS A 492 -28.22 -44.42 -12.72
N ALA A 493 -28.96 -43.37 -13.06
CA ALA A 493 -28.41 -42.04 -13.33
C ALA A 493 -27.79 -41.42 -12.07
N LYS A 494 -26.55 -40.93 -12.19
CA LYS A 494 -25.76 -40.40 -11.07
C LYS A 494 -25.75 -38.88 -11.09
N LEU A 495 -25.96 -38.28 -9.92
CA LEU A 495 -25.66 -36.87 -9.70
C LEU A 495 -24.14 -36.68 -9.57
N GLY A 496 -23.69 -35.44 -9.74
CA GLY A 496 -22.31 -35.05 -9.52
C GLY A 496 -21.83 -35.34 -8.10
N ARG A 497 -20.50 -35.46 -7.94
CA ARG A 497 -19.84 -35.83 -6.68
C ARG A 497 -20.25 -34.95 -5.50
N GLY A 498 -20.46 -33.65 -5.73
CA GLY A 498 -20.90 -32.73 -4.69
C GLY A 498 -22.43 -32.60 -4.57
N THR A 499 -23.15 -32.71 -5.68
CA THR A 499 -24.62 -32.55 -5.64
C THR A 499 -25.33 -33.79 -5.09
N ALA A 500 -24.79 -35.00 -5.26
CA ALA A 500 -25.34 -36.24 -4.70
C ALA A 500 -25.52 -36.22 -3.16
N PRO A 501 -24.49 -35.89 -2.35
CA PRO A 501 -24.64 -35.82 -0.89
C PRO A 501 -25.54 -34.65 -0.45
N ALA A 502 -25.50 -33.51 -1.16
CA ALA A 502 -26.42 -32.40 -0.90
C ALA A 502 -27.89 -32.83 -1.08
N TYR A 503 -28.19 -33.46 -2.22
CA TYR A 503 -29.50 -34.02 -2.51
C TYR A 503 -29.95 -35.02 -1.45
N THR A 504 -29.05 -35.91 -1.01
CA THR A 504 -29.35 -36.93 0.01
C THR A 504 -29.69 -36.29 1.35
N LEU A 505 -28.92 -35.28 1.78
CA LEU A 505 -29.20 -34.54 3.01
C LEU A 505 -30.56 -33.84 2.95
N VAL A 506 -30.87 -33.18 1.84
CA VAL A 506 -32.15 -32.51 1.62
C VAL A 506 -33.28 -33.52 1.69
N ARG A 507 -33.19 -34.66 0.99
CA ARG A 507 -34.23 -35.70 1.00
C ARG A 507 -34.39 -36.40 2.35
N GLY A 508 -33.33 -36.48 3.15
CA GLY A 508 -33.39 -36.97 4.53
C GLY A 508 -34.16 -36.05 5.48
N ARG A 509 -34.37 -34.77 5.12
CA ARG A 509 -35.11 -33.79 5.92
C ARG A 509 -36.43 -33.36 5.29
N ILE A 510 -36.50 -33.36 3.96
CA ILE A 510 -37.63 -32.86 3.18
C ILE A 510 -38.02 -33.94 2.16
N PRO A 511 -39.15 -34.64 2.36
CA PRO A 511 -39.57 -35.71 1.46
C PRO A 511 -39.95 -35.18 0.07
N PHE A 512 -40.03 -36.09 -0.91
CA PHE A 512 -40.67 -35.78 -2.19
C PHE A 512 -42.16 -35.46 -1.95
N LEU A 513 -42.67 -34.41 -2.58
CA LEU A 513 -44.05 -33.96 -2.42
C LEU A 513 -44.87 -34.33 -3.68
N PRO A 514 -45.65 -35.43 -3.66
CA PRO A 514 -46.44 -35.85 -4.83
C PRO A 514 -47.71 -35.01 -5.06
N CYS A 515 -48.22 -34.36 -4.01
CA CYS A 515 -49.41 -33.52 -4.00
C CYS A 515 -49.16 -32.28 -3.14
N ASP A 516 -50.10 -31.32 -3.16
CA ASP A 516 -50.01 -30.12 -2.33
C ASP A 516 -49.90 -30.47 -0.84
N ALA A 517 -49.02 -29.74 -0.17
CA ALA A 517 -48.76 -29.83 1.26
C ALA A 517 -48.52 -28.43 1.81
N GLU A 518 -48.60 -28.29 3.13
CA GLU A 518 -48.18 -27.04 3.79
C GLU A 518 -46.68 -26.82 3.56
N MET A 519 -46.33 -25.83 2.74
CA MET A 519 -44.94 -25.59 2.32
C MET A 519 -44.07 -24.99 3.44
N ALA A 520 -44.66 -24.28 4.39
CA ALA A 520 -43.91 -23.51 5.40
C ALA A 520 -42.96 -24.39 6.25
N PRO A 521 -43.38 -25.54 6.82
CA PRO A 521 -42.47 -26.43 7.54
C PRO A 521 -41.30 -26.95 6.69
N HIS A 522 -41.54 -27.20 5.41
CA HIS A 522 -40.51 -27.66 4.48
C HIS A 522 -39.52 -26.55 4.11
N MET A 523 -40.01 -25.33 3.89
CA MET A 523 -39.19 -24.14 3.64
C MET A 523 -38.34 -23.78 4.86
N GLU A 524 -38.91 -23.89 6.07
CA GLU A 524 -38.17 -23.69 7.32
C GLU A 524 -37.08 -24.76 7.50
N ALA A 525 -37.39 -26.03 7.24
CA ALA A 525 -36.40 -27.11 7.25
C ALA A 525 -35.27 -26.85 6.23
N ALA A 526 -35.60 -26.35 5.04
CA ALA A 526 -34.62 -26.01 4.01
C ALA A 526 -33.74 -24.82 4.42
N SER A 527 -34.34 -23.75 4.93
CA SER A 527 -33.60 -22.59 5.46
C SER A 527 -32.68 -22.99 6.61
N CYS A 528 -33.12 -23.90 7.49
CA CYS A 528 -32.31 -24.43 8.59
C CYS A 528 -31.08 -25.20 8.09
N LEU A 529 -31.20 -25.97 7.01
CA LEU A 529 -30.06 -26.65 6.37
C LEU A 529 -29.02 -25.67 5.84
N VAL A 530 -29.45 -24.50 5.33
CA VAL A 530 -28.55 -23.42 4.92
C VAL A 530 -27.90 -22.80 6.16
N LYS A 531 -28.72 -22.24 7.06
CA LYS A 531 -28.29 -21.46 8.23
C LYS A 531 -27.37 -22.22 9.20
N SER A 532 -27.61 -23.52 9.38
CA SER A 532 -26.79 -24.36 10.26
C SER A 532 -25.38 -24.62 9.71
N GLY A 533 -25.15 -24.46 8.40
CA GLY A 533 -23.92 -24.86 7.73
C GLY A 533 -23.90 -26.34 7.31
N ALA A 534 -24.93 -27.12 7.66
CA ALA A 534 -24.99 -28.56 7.41
C ALA A 534 -24.81 -28.92 5.93
N LEU A 535 -25.37 -28.13 5.02
CA LEU A 535 -25.17 -28.31 3.57
C LEU A 535 -23.71 -28.13 3.18
N ARG A 536 -23.09 -27.01 3.57
CA ARG A 536 -21.68 -26.72 3.27
C ARG A 536 -20.77 -27.83 3.81
N GLU A 537 -20.95 -28.22 5.07
CA GLU A 537 -20.15 -29.27 5.73
C GLU A 537 -20.31 -30.63 5.05
N THR A 538 -21.55 -31.05 4.76
CA THR A 538 -21.83 -32.35 4.14
C THR A 538 -21.20 -32.46 2.76
N VAL A 539 -21.30 -31.41 1.93
CA VAL A 539 -20.68 -31.46 0.61
C VAL A 539 -19.16 -31.32 0.71
N GLN A 540 -18.66 -30.51 1.66
CA GLN A 540 -17.22 -30.38 1.89
C GLN A 540 -16.57 -31.73 2.23
N SER A 541 -17.20 -32.54 3.08
CA SER A 541 -16.75 -33.89 3.43
C SER A 541 -16.75 -34.87 2.25
N ALA A 542 -17.52 -34.60 1.18
CA ALA A 542 -17.55 -35.48 0.01
C ALA A 542 -16.48 -35.14 -1.04
N LEU A 543 -15.93 -33.91 -1.01
CA LEU A 543 -15.00 -33.43 -2.03
C LEU A 543 -13.52 -33.62 -1.69
N ASP A 544 -13.14 -33.98 -0.45
CA ASP A 544 -11.81 -34.34 0.15
C ASP A 544 -10.55 -33.55 -0.28
N ASN A 545 -10.40 -33.17 -1.55
CA ASN A 545 -9.27 -32.47 -2.16
C ASN A 545 -9.62 -31.06 -2.71
N HIS A 546 -10.88 -30.65 -2.69
CA HIS A 546 -11.34 -29.34 -3.18
C HIS A 546 -12.30 -28.65 -2.19
N PRO A 547 -11.84 -27.65 -1.41
CA PRO A 547 -12.71 -27.00 -0.45
C PRO A 547 -13.87 -26.22 -1.11
N ILE A 548 -15.09 -26.49 -0.68
CA ILE A 548 -16.32 -25.75 -0.99
C ILE A 548 -16.35 -24.58 -0.01
N ALA A 549 -15.63 -23.54 -0.39
CA ALA A 549 -15.39 -22.37 0.42
C ALA A 549 -14.94 -22.75 1.83
N CYS A 550 -13.66 -22.99 1.99
CA CYS A 550 -12.99 -22.31 3.09
C CYS A 550 -12.35 -21.13 2.37
N LEU A 551 -12.69 -19.88 2.73
CA LEU A 551 -11.68 -18.82 2.65
C LEU A 551 -10.62 -19.26 3.66
N ARG A 552 -9.86 -20.33 3.33
CA ARG A 552 -8.63 -20.68 4.03
C ARG A 552 -7.91 -19.37 4.11
N LYS A 553 -7.40 -19.05 5.32
CA LYS A 553 -6.36 -18.04 5.57
C LYS A 553 -5.78 -17.69 4.23
N SER A 554 -6.33 -16.62 3.65
CA SER A 554 -6.04 -16.37 2.26
C SER A 554 -4.54 -16.22 2.15
N SER A 555 -3.82 -15.97 3.26
CA SER A 555 -2.38 -15.83 3.51
C SER A 555 -1.46 -16.76 2.75
N GLU A 556 -1.95 -17.88 2.22
CA GLU A 556 -1.11 -18.79 1.43
C GLU A 556 -1.63 -19.12 0.02
N GLN A 557 -2.81 -18.65 -0.41
CA GLN A 557 -3.26 -18.92 -1.78
C GLN A 557 -4.29 -17.97 -2.40
N CYS A 558 -4.87 -17.04 -1.63
CA CYS A 558 -5.67 -15.91 -2.17
C CYS A 558 -5.36 -14.55 -1.54
N GLU A 559 -4.35 -14.52 -0.68
CA GLU A 559 -3.52 -13.41 -0.30
C GLU A 559 -2.20 -13.66 -1.04
N GLU A 560 -1.93 -12.87 -2.08
CA GLU A 560 -0.84 -11.96 -1.76
C GLU A 560 -1.46 -11.03 -0.74
N THR A 561 -1.18 -11.33 0.53
CA THR A 561 -1.31 -10.40 1.61
C THR A 561 -0.54 -9.24 0.99
N VAL A 562 -1.07 -8.02 1.05
CA VAL A 562 -0.10 -6.95 1.27
C VAL A 562 0.44 -7.23 2.67
N SER A 563 1.23 -8.31 2.82
CA SER A 563 2.48 -8.22 3.50
C SER A 563 3.02 -6.94 2.91
N ILE A 564 3.14 -5.93 3.76
CA ILE A 564 4.17 -4.94 3.54
C ILE A 564 5.35 -5.80 3.12
N VAL A 565 5.70 -5.80 1.82
CA VAL A 565 6.80 -6.59 1.32
C VAL A 565 7.91 -6.19 2.25
N LYS A 566 8.34 -7.09 3.13
CA LYS A 566 9.42 -6.75 4.04
C LYS A 566 10.58 -6.52 3.08
N LEU A 567 10.93 -5.25 2.87
CA LEU A 567 11.88 -4.83 1.85
C LEU A 567 13.25 -5.31 2.32
N CYS A 568 13.59 -6.56 1.97
CA CYS A 568 14.84 -7.23 2.34
C CYS A 568 15.97 -6.95 1.31
N GLY A 569 15.78 -5.98 0.42
CA GLY A 569 16.70 -5.69 -0.69
C GLY A 569 16.62 -6.69 -1.85
N ALA A 570 17.54 -6.57 -2.80
CA ALA A 570 17.56 -7.43 -3.98
C ALA A 570 18.07 -8.86 -3.66
N PRO A 571 17.44 -9.91 -4.21
CA PRO A 571 17.97 -11.27 -4.13
C PRO A 571 19.42 -11.37 -4.64
N ARG A 572 20.19 -12.28 -4.02
CA ARG A 572 21.61 -12.53 -4.31
C ARG A 572 21.83 -13.96 -4.81
N GLY A 573 23.04 -14.22 -5.30
CA GLY A 573 23.51 -15.53 -5.74
C GLY A 573 23.45 -15.74 -7.25
N THR A 574 24.02 -16.86 -7.69
CA THR A 574 24.33 -17.19 -9.09
C THR A 574 23.25 -18.05 -9.76
N ILE A 575 22.21 -18.42 -9.03
CA ILE A 575 21.12 -19.26 -9.54
C ILE A 575 19.91 -18.39 -9.83
N LEU A 576 19.24 -18.67 -10.95
CA LEU A 576 17.95 -18.11 -11.30
C LEU A 576 16.89 -18.61 -10.30
N GLN A 577 16.32 -17.72 -9.50
CA GLN A 577 15.48 -18.09 -8.35
C GLN A 577 13.99 -17.78 -8.54
N HIS A 578 13.64 -16.67 -9.20
CA HIS A 578 12.28 -16.15 -9.17
C HIS A 578 11.62 -16.11 -10.54
N CYS A 579 12.37 -15.72 -11.57
CA CYS A 579 11.84 -15.49 -12.91
C CYS A 579 12.22 -16.61 -13.89
N LYS A 580 11.60 -16.61 -15.07
CA LYS A 580 11.82 -17.64 -16.10
C LYS A 580 13.17 -17.52 -16.83
N GLY A 581 13.82 -16.35 -16.76
CA GLY A 581 15.11 -16.09 -17.39
C GLY A 581 15.85 -14.93 -16.73
N TRP A 582 17.14 -14.80 -17.04
CA TRP A 582 18.01 -13.80 -16.42
C TRP A 582 17.65 -12.36 -16.76
N GLN A 583 17.03 -12.11 -17.92
CA GLN A 583 16.56 -10.78 -18.28
C GLN A 583 15.41 -10.30 -17.38
N GLN A 584 14.46 -11.17 -17.07
CA GLN A 584 13.34 -10.89 -16.17
C GLN A 584 13.82 -10.82 -14.71
N GLU A 585 14.72 -11.73 -14.32
CA GLU A 585 15.34 -11.74 -12.99
C GLU A 585 16.16 -10.46 -12.74
N ALA A 586 16.88 -9.96 -13.74
CA ALA A 586 17.60 -8.70 -13.65
C ALA A 586 16.68 -7.52 -13.34
N ALA A 587 15.57 -7.37 -14.08
CA ALA A 587 14.58 -6.33 -13.81
C ALA A 587 13.97 -6.50 -12.41
N TYR A 588 13.71 -7.74 -11.98
CA TYR A 588 13.19 -8.05 -10.64
C TYR A 588 14.17 -7.64 -9.53
N ARG A 589 15.44 -8.03 -9.64
CA ARG A 589 16.49 -7.70 -8.67
C ARG A 589 16.76 -6.20 -8.64
N MET A 590 16.81 -5.54 -9.79
CA MET A 590 17.07 -4.11 -9.84
C MET A 590 15.93 -3.26 -9.29
N LEU A 591 14.67 -3.65 -9.51
CA LEU A 591 13.53 -3.00 -8.86
C LEU A 591 13.62 -3.09 -7.33
N LEU A 592 14.00 -4.24 -6.78
CA LEU A 592 14.20 -4.41 -5.34
C LEU A 592 15.47 -3.72 -4.85
N ASN A 593 16.52 -3.61 -5.67
CA ASN A 593 17.74 -2.87 -5.34
C ASN A 593 17.44 -1.37 -5.17
N ASN A 594 16.58 -0.81 -6.03
CA ASN A 594 16.10 0.56 -5.90
C ASN A 594 15.37 0.82 -4.57
N LEU A 595 14.85 -0.22 -3.91
CA LEU A 595 14.12 -0.12 -2.63
C LEU A 595 14.89 -0.72 -1.45
N ASP A 596 16.17 -1.07 -1.64
CA ASP A 596 17.03 -1.55 -0.56
C ASP A 596 17.25 -0.40 0.45
N PRO A 597 17.09 -0.63 1.77
CA PRO A 597 17.29 0.41 2.78
C PRO A 597 18.68 1.06 2.78
N SER A 598 19.71 0.34 2.32
CA SER A 598 21.04 0.90 2.14
C SER A 598 21.17 1.81 0.92
N VAL A 599 20.23 1.71 -0.03
CA VAL A 599 20.21 2.43 -1.32
C VAL A 599 19.23 3.60 -1.30
N ALA A 600 17.96 3.34 -0.99
CA ALA A 600 16.86 4.30 -1.10
C ALA A 600 16.85 5.32 0.06
N GLU A 601 16.35 6.53 -0.21
CA GLU A 601 16.17 7.55 0.83
C GLU A 601 14.99 7.22 1.77
N ASP A 602 13.85 6.77 1.24
CA ASP A 602 12.64 6.42 2.00
C ASP A 602 11.89 5.23 1.34
N PRO A 603 12.42 4.00 1.47
CA PRO A 603 11.91 2.82 0.78
C PRO A 603 10.50 2.42 1.23
N ASP A 604 10.09 2.72 2.46
CA ASP A 604 8.76 2.38 2.99
C ASP A 604 7.64 3.11 2.23
N ASN A 605 7.93 4.30 1.72
CA ASN A 605 7.04 5.06 0.83
C ASN A 605 7.37 4.88 -0.65
N LEU A 606 8.19 3.87 -0.98
CA LEU A 606 8.71 3.54 -2.30
C LEU A 606 9.59 4.63 -2.93
N VAL A 607 10.01 5.62 -2.13
CA VAL A 607 10.79 6.78 -2.57
C VAL A 607 12.26 6.39 -2.60
N VAL A 608 12.84 6.47 -3.79
CA VAL A 608 14.25 6.17 -4.03
C VAL A 608 15.11 7.40 -3.78
N TYR A 609 14.84 8.51 -4.49
CA TYR A 609 15.57 9.78 -4.33
C TYR A 609 14.85 10.97 -4.99
N GLY A 610 15.39 12.19 -4.79
CA GLY A 610 15.06 13.36 -5.61
C GLY A 610 13.66 13.94 -5.37
N GLY A 611 13.26 14.11 -4.11
CA GLY A 611 11.90 14.49 -3.74
C GLY A 611 11.03 13.24 -3.62
N THR A 612 9.95 13.15 -4.39
CA THR A 612 9.01 12.01 -4.39
C THR A 612 9.29 10.98 -5.50
N GLY A 613 10.53 10.88 -5.98
CA GLY A 613 10.92 9.94 -7.03
C GLY A 613 10.80 8.49 -6.58
N LYS A 614 9.83 7.75 -7.14
CA LYS A 614 9.45 6.40 -6.67
C LYS A 614 9.81 5.28 -7.64
N ALA A 615 9.99 4.07 -7.11
CA ALA A 615 10.24 2.87 -7.91
C ALA A 615 8.97 2.24 -8.51
N ALA A 616 7.85 2.35 -7.80
CA ALA A 616 6.51 1.91 -8.22
C ALA A 616 5.45 2.85 -7.63
N ARG A 617 4.26 2.92 -8.25
CA ARG A 617 3.26 3.95 -7.92
C ARG A 617 2.80 3.87 -6.48
N ASN A 618 2.56 2.64 -6.02
CA ASN A 618 2.13 2.27 -4.69
C ASN A 618 2.47 0.79 -4.45
N HIS A 619 2.33 0.32 -3.21
CA HIS A 619 2.68 -1.06 -2.83
C HIS A 619 1.93 -2.13 -3.62
N GLN A 620 0.67 -1.86 -4.01
CA GLN A 620 -0.09 -2.75 -4.88
C GLN A 620 0.55 -2.87 -6.27
N ALA A 621 0.96 -1.76 -6.87
CA ALA A 621 1.64 -1.74 -8.15
C ALA A 621 3.01 -2.42 -8.08
N LEU A 622 3.76 -2.25 -6.99
CA LEU A 622 5.01 -2.95 -6.74
C LEU A 622 4.82 -4.47 -6.76
N SER A 623 3.87 -4.99 -5.97
CA SER A 623 3.58 -6.44 -5.92
C SER A 623 3.18 -6.96 -7.30
N ALA A 624 2.32 -6.22 -8.00
CA ALA A 624 1.87 -6.59 -9.34
C ALA A 624 3.01 -6.61 -10.38
N ILE A 625 3.98 -5.68 -10.30
CA ILE A 625 5.17 -5.69 -11.18
C ILE A 625 6.02 -6.92 -10.90
N LEU A 626 6.33 -7.18 -9.62
CA LEU A 626 7.13 -8.33 -9.21
C LEU A 626 6.49 -9.65 -9.65
N THR A 627 5.18 -9.77 -9.52
CA THR A 627 4.42 -10.96 -9.95
C THR A 627 4.33 -11.07 -11.48
N ALA A 628 4.25 -9.95 -12.20
CA ALA A 628 4.32 -9.96 -13.66
C ALA A 628 5.69 -10.44 -14.15
N LEU A 629 6.79 -9.91 -13.58
CA LEU A 629 8.16 -10.28 -13.93
C LEU A 629 8.45 -11.78 -13.70
N LYS A 630 7.96 -12.35 -12.59
CA LYS A 630 8.08 -13.80 -12.32
C LYS A 630 7.43 -14.67 -13.40
N LYS A 631 6.32 -14.20 -13.99
CA LYS A 631 5.52 -14.95 -14.97
C LYS A 631 5.92 -14.67 -16.42
N LEU A 632 6.58 -13.54 -16.67
CA LEU A 632 6.88 -13.03 -18.01
C LEU A 632 7.74 -14.02 -18.81
N GLY A 633 7.26 -14.39 -20.00
CA GLY A 633 7.98 -15.21 -20.98
C GLY A 633 9.16 -14.47 -21.63
N GLU A 634 9.93 -15.21 -22.43
CA GLU A 634 11.06 -14.65 -23.18
C GLU A 634 10.63 -13.85 -24.41
N ASP A 635 9.46 -14.14 -24.98
CA ASP A 635 8.85 -13.41 -26.10
C ASP A 635 7.73 -12.46 -25.66
N GLU A 636 7.74 -12.03 -24.39
CA GLU A 636 6.76 -11.11 -23.83
C GLU A 636 7.42 -9.82 -23.33
N THR A 637 6.63 -8.74 -23.30
CA THR A 637 7.01 -7.42 -22.81
C THR A 637 5.96 -6.89 -21.83
N LEU A 638 6.40 -6.54 -20.62
CA LEU A 638 5.60 -5.86 -19.61
C LEU A 638 5.57 -4.35 -19.90
N LEU A 639 4.37 -3.76 -19.85
CA LEU A 639 4.15 -2.32 -19.98
C LEU A 639 3.91 -1.70 -18.59
N VAL A 640 4.78 -0.75 -18.20
CA VAL A 640 4.67 -0.01 -16.95
C VAL A 640 4.36 1.45 -17.24
N GLN A 641 3.17 1.89 -16.83
CA GLN A 641 2.73 3.27 -16.94
C GLN A 641 2.81 3.94 -15.58
N SER A 642 3.65 4.97 -15.43
CA SER A 642 3.84 5.72 -14.18
C SER A 642 3.87 4.81 -12.94
N GLY A 643 4.81 3.86 -12.95
CA GLY A 643 5.04 2.89 -11.88
C GLY A 643 3.92 1.86 -11.66
N LYS A 644 2.99 1.69 -12.60
CA LYS A 644 1.89 0.71 -12.54
C LYS A 644 2.01 -0.28 -13.71
N PRO A 645 1.95 -1.59 -13.47
CA PRO A 645 1.93 -2.58 -14.55
C PRO A 645 0.53 -2.57 -15.19
N VAL A 646 0.43 -2.23 -16.48
CA VAL A 646 -0.85 -2.04 -17.17
C VAL A 646 -1.16 -3.12 -18.20
N GLY A 647 -0.17 -3.88 -18.64
CA GLY A 647 -0.38 -4.99 -19.57
C GLY A 647 0.89 -5.76 -19.85
N VAL A 648 0.73 -7.00 -20.31
CA VAL A 648 1.80 -7.82 -20.88
C VAL A 648 1.38 -8.12 -22.32
N VAL A 649 2.28 -7.87 -23.26
CA VAL A 649 2.04 -8.11 -24.68
C VAL A 649 3.10 -9.03 -25.24
N ARG A 650 2.72 -9.86 -26.21
CA ARG A 650 3.68 -10.66 -26.95
C ARG A 650 4.52 -9.74 -27.85
N SER A 651 5.83 -9.97 -27.84
CA SER A 651 6.84 -9.31 -28.66
C SER A 651 7.75 -10.37 -29.29
N HIS A 652 9.05 -10.39 -28.96
CA HIS A 652 10.03 -11.37 -29.41
C HIS A 652 11.26 -11.39 -28.49
N PRO A 653 12.11 -12.44 -28.51
CA PRO A 653 13.25 -12.57 -27.59
C PRO A 653 14.24 -11.40 -27.58
N ASP A 654 14.42 -10.73 -28.73
CA ASP A 654 15.28 -9.56 -28.85
C ASP A 654 14.62 -8.22 -28.49
N ALA A 655 13.32 -8.18 -28.18
CA ALA A 655 12.65 -6.98 -27.70
C ALA A 655 12.94 -6.74 -26.21
N PRO A 656 12.69 -5.53 -25.68
CA PRO A 656 12.72 -5.31 -24.24
C PRO A 656 11.71 -6.17 -23.49
N ARG A 657 12.11 -6.72 -22.34
CA ARG A 657 11.21 -7.38 -21.40
C ARG A 657 10.29 -6.39 -20.69
N VAL A 658 10.72 -5.14 -20.52
CA VAL A 658 9.91 -4.10 -19.87
C VAL A 658 10.01 -2.79 -20.65
N LEU A 659 8.87 -2.16 -20.90
CA LEU A 659 8.77 -0.80 -21.42
C LEU A 659 8.10 0.09 -20.38
N ILE A 660 8.73 1.22 -20.06
CA ILE A 660 8.33 2.09 -18.95
C ILE A 660 8.04 3.51 -19.46
N ALA A 661 6.90 4.08 -19.09
CA ALA A 661 6.56 5.47 -19.37
C ALA A 661 6.06 6.17 -18.10
N ASN A 662 6.90 6.97 -17.45
CA ASN A 662 6.61 7.57 -16.14
C ASN A 662 6.50 9.10 -16.19
N SER A 663 5.49 9.64 -15.49
CA SER A 663 5.27 11.09 -15.30
C SER A 663 5.00 11.90 -16.57
N ASN A 664 4.82 11.25 -17.72
CA ASN A 664 4.56 11.93 -18.99
C ASN A 664 3.18 12.59 -18.96
N LEU A 665 3.16 13.89 -19.23
CA LEU A 665 1.95 14.72 -19.31
C LEU A 665 1.96 15.45 -20.64
N VAL A 666 0.78 15.68 -21.21
CA VAL A 666 0.65 16.55 -22.38
C VAL A 666 1.16 17.95 -22.02
N PRO A 667 1.97 18.63 -22.86
CA PRO A 667 2.73 19.83 -22.45
C PRO A 667 1.90 20.93 -21.76
N ALA A 668 0.69 21.22 -22.22
CA ALA A 668 -0.17 22.24 -21.61
C ALA A 668 -0.60 21.92 -20.17
N TRP A 669 -0.49 20.65 -19.76
CA TRP A 669 -0.81 20.16 -18.41
C TRP A 669 0.44 19.77 -17.61
N ALA A 670 1.63 19.94 -18.19
CA ALA A 670 2.90 19.54 -17.60
C ALA A 670 3.37 20.53 -16.52
N ASN A 671 2.67 20.56 -15.38
CA ASN A 671 3.07 21.33 -14.20
C ASN A 671 2.81 20.53 -12.91
N TRP A 672 3.45 20.97 -11.82
CA TRP A 672 3.35 20.29 -10.52
C TRP A 672 1.94 20.27 -9.91
N ASP A 673 1.13 21.30 -10.14
CA ASP A 673 -0.21 21.35 -9.52
C ASP A 673 -1.14 20.30 -10.16
N TYR A 674 -1.14 20.17 -11.50
CA TYR A 674 -1.89 19.11 -12.18
C TYR A 674 -1.31 17.72 -11.91
N PHE A 675 0.02 17.59 -11.87
CA PHE A 675 0.68 16.34 -11.49
C PHE A 675 0.21 15.86 -10.11
N ARG A 676 0.15 16.76 -9.12
CA ARG A 676 -0.28 16.43 -7.75
C ARG A 676 -1.76 16.09 -7.64
N ASP A 677 -2.62 16.74 -8.42
CA ASP A 677 -4.04 16.36 -8.52
C ASP A 677 -4.20 14.91 -9.03
N LEU A 678 -3.44 14.53 -10.07
CA LEU A 678 -3.41 13.16 -10.56
C LEU A 678 -2.77 12.18 -9.56
N GLU A 679 -1.75 12.61 -8.81
CA GLU A 679 -1.09 11.78 -7.79
C GLU A 679 -2.05 11.49 -6.63
N ALA A 680 -2.79 12.49 -6.17
CA ALA A 680 -3.82 12.35 -5.14
C ALA A 680 -4.95 11.39 -5.57
N LYS A 681 -5.25 11.33 -6.86
CA LYS A 681 -6.20 10.36 -7.46
C LYS A 681 -5.60 8.97 -7.69
N GLY A 682 -4.31 8.75 -7.39
CA GLY A 682 -3.62 7.48 -7.64
C GLY A 682 -3.34 7.17 -9.12
N LEU A 683 -3.35 8.18 -9.98
CA LEU A 683 -3.27 8.03 -11.44
C LEU A 683 -1.86 8.20 -12.01
N ILE A 684 -0.93 8.80 -11.28
CA ILE A 684 0.43 9.09 -11.74
C ILE A 684 1.46 8.80 -10.63
N MET A 685 2.73 8.77 -11.01
CA MET A 685 3.90 8.58 -10.14
C MET A 685 5.04 9.40 -10.72
N TYR A 686 5.85 10.03 -9.87
CA TYR A 686 7.05 10.73 -10.28
C TYR A 686 8.20 9.72 -10.39
N GLY A 687 8.67 9.49 -11.61
CA GLY A 687 9.73 8.51 -11.89
C GLY A 687 11.15 9.01 -11.65
N GLN A 688 11.34 10.32 -11.43
CA GLN A 688 12.66 10.96 -11.55
C GLN A 688 13.34 10.46 -12.86
N MET A 689 14.61 10.10 -12.83
CA MET A 689 15.36 9.43 -13.88
C MET A 689 15.44 7.95 -13.54
N THR A 690 16.32 7.56 -12.61
CA THR A 690 16.63 6.14 -12.33
C THR A 690 15.75 5.48 -11.26
N ALA A 691 14.89 6.26 -10.59
CA ALA A 691 13.98 5.74 -9.56
C ALA A 691 12.93 4.82 -10.20
N GLY A 692 12.16 5.35 -11.16
CA GLY A 692 11.08 4.61 -11.81
C GLY A 692 11.53 3.67 -12.94
N SER A 693 12.82 3.68 -13.30
CA SER A 693 13.43 2.85 -14.36
C SER A 693 14.41 1.80 -13.83
N TRP A 694 14.50 1.66 -12.51
CA TRP A 694 15.16 0.53 -11.83
C TRP A 694 16.64 0.40 -12.18
N ILE A 695 17.38 1.50 -12.07
CA ILE A 695 18.83 1.49 -12.31
C ILE A 695 19.58 2.44 -11.37
N TYR A 696 19.01 2.67 -10.18
CA TYR A 696 19.63 3.47 -9.13
C TYR A 696 20.60 2.61 -8.32
N ILE A 697 21.78 3.18 -8.05
CA ILE A 697 22.92 2.48 -7.43
C ILE A 697 23.44 3.25 -6.21
N GLY A 698 22.54 3.93 -5.52
CA GLY A 698 22.87 4.82 -4.41
C GLY A 698 23.61 6.07 -4.87
N THR A 699 24.32 6.69 -3.93
CA THR A 699 25.05 7.95 -4.09
C THR A 699 26.14 7.85 -5.17
N GLN A 700 26.68 6.64 -5.38
CA GLN A 700 27.72 6.40 -6.40
C GLN A 700 27.26 6.78 -7.80
N GLY A 701 25.95 6.70 -8.11
CA GLY A 701 25.42 6.93 -9.46
C GLY A 701 25.74 8.31 -10.05
N ILE A 702 25.86 9.35 -9.21
CA ILE A 702 26.21 10.71 -9.62
C ILE A 702 27.65 11.10 -9.27
N LEU A 703 28.31 10.34 -8.40
CA LEU A 703 29.62 10.69 -7.83
C LEU A 703 30.66 11.00 -8.90
N GLN A 704 30.77 10.18 -9.95
CA GLN A 704 31.72 10.46 -11.02
C GLN A 704 31.34 11.74 -11.79
N GLY A 705 30.06 11.98 -12.07
CA GLY A 705 29.64 13.22 -12.73
C GLY A 705 30.04 14.46 -11.93
N THR A 706 29.89 14.40 -10.60
CA THR A 706 30.31 15.48 -9.69
C THR A 706 31.82 15.61 -9.63
N TYR A 707 32.53 14.50 -9.57
CA TYR A 707 33.99 14.46 -9.63
C TYR A 707 34.51 15.08 -10.93
N GLU A 708 33.97 14.70 -12.08
CA GLU A 708 34.37 15.21 -13.40
C GLU A 708 34.05 16.69 -13.57
N THR A 709 32.89 17.13 -13.07
CA THR A 709 32.50 18.55 -13.07
C THR A 709 33.55 19.39 -12.32
N LEU A 710 33.91 18.95 -11.11
CA LEU A 710 34.88 19.64 -10.27
C LEU A 710 36.31 19.52 -10.80
N ALA A 711 36.67 18.38 -11.39
CA ALA A 711 37.98 18.17 -12.01
C ALA A 711 38.16 19.08 -13.24
N GLU A 712 37.12 19.23 -14.06
CA GLU A 712 37.14 20.14 -15.20
C GLU A 712 37.16 21.61 -14.75
N LEU A 713 36.34 21.98 -13.77
CA LEU A 713 36.39 23.30 -13.16
C LEU A 713 37.80 23.61 -12.64
N ALA A 714 38.43 22.66 -11.95
CA ALA A 714 39.79 22.81 -11.45
C ALA A 714 40.80 23.00 -12.59
N ARG A 715 40.66 22.30 -13.72
CA ARG A 715 41.51 22.49 -14.91
C ARG A 715 41.34 23.89 -15.51
N GLN A 716 40.10 24.37 -15.61
CA GLN A 716 39.81 25.68 -16.21
C GLN A 716 40.26 26.85 -15.32
N HIS A 717 40.14 26.73 -13.99
CA HIS A 717 40.28 27.87 -13.08
C HIS A 717 41.45 27.77 -12.08
N TYR A 718 41.93 26.57 -11.75
CA TYR A 718 42.85 26.35 -10.63
C TYR A 718 44.03 25.42 -10.95
N GLY A 719 44.42 25.29 -12.23
CA GLY A 719 45.59 24.51 -12.62
C GLY A 719 45.43 23.00 -12.47
N GLY A 720 44.20 22.49 -12.44
CA GLY A 720 43.88 21.06 -12.43
C GLY A 720 43.69 20.42 -11.06
N THR A 721 43.68 21.20 -9.96
CA THR A 721 43.47 20.71 -8.59
C THR A 721 42.63 21.68 -7.75
N LEU A 722 41.87 21.16 -6.77
CA LEU A 722 41.19 21.98 -5.75
C LEU A 722 41.97 22.04 -4.42
N GLU A 723 43.23 21.59 -4.39
CA GLU A 723 44.07 21.64 -3.19
C GLU A 723 44.10 23.04 -2.56
N GLY A 724 43.74 23.12 -1.27
CA GLY A 724 43.70 24.38 -0.51
C GLY A 724 42.54 25.30 -0.87
N ARG A 725 41.57 24.84 -1.67
CA ARG A 725 40.39 25.61 -2.11
C ARG A 725 39.15 25.23 -1.32
N LEU A 726 38.30 26.22 -1.04
CA LEU A 726 37.01 26.04 -0.39
C LEU A 726 35.89 25.95 -1.42
N VAL A 727 35.11 24.88 -1.35
CA VAL A 727 33.89 24.68 -2.12
C VAL A 727 32.68 24.76 -1.17
N LEU A 728 31.80 25.72 -1.40
CA LEU A 728 30.54 25.89 -0.68
C LEU A 728 29.39 25.27 -1.49
N THR A 729 28.56 24.44 -0.85
CA THR A 729 27.36 23.89 -1.48
C THR A 729 26.23 23.62 -0.49
N GLY A 730 25.01 23.44 -0.99
CA GLY A 730 23.82 23.02 -0.24
C GLY A 730 23.31 21.63 -0.63
N GLY A 731 22.69 20.94 0.33
CA GLY A 731 21.95 19.69 0.14
C GLY A 731 22.79 18.41 0.22
N LEU A 732 22.45 17.53 1.17
CA LEU A 732 23.05 16.21 1.38
C LEU A 732 22.00 15.10 1.26
N GLY A 733 21.16 15.16 0.22
CA GLY A 733 20.23 14.08 -0.14
C GLY A 733 20.93 12.88 -0.82
N GLY A 734 20.17 12.00 -1.46
CA GLY A 734 20.74 10.81 -2.14
C GLY A 734 21.78 11.14 -3.22
N MET A 735 21.54 12.21 -3.99
CA MET A 735 22.50 12.72 -5.00
C MET A 735 23.44 13.79 -4.41
N GLY A 736 22.87 14.73 -3.65
CA GLY A 736 23.59 15.79 -2.91
C GLY A 736 24.72 15.28 -2.01
N GLY A 737 24.54 14.09 -1.44
CA GLY A 737 25.53 13.44 -0.61
C GLY A 737 26.80 13.02 -1.33
N ALA A 738 26.85 13.06 -2.67
CA ALA A 738 28.07 12.77 -3.43
C ALA A 738 29.04 13.96 -3.48
N GLN A 739 28.55 15.18 -3.27
CA GLN A 739 29.33 16.41 -3.36
C GLN A 739 30.56 16.42 -2.45
N PRO A 740 30.46 16.11 -1.14
CA PRO A 740 31.61 16.21 -0.25
C PRO A 740 32.74 15.25 -0.65
N LEU A 741 32.41 14.01 -1.02
CA LEU A 741 33.40 13.04 -1.50
C LEU A 741 34.01 13.44 -2.86
N ALA A 742 33.21 13.96 -3.79
CA ALA A 742 33.72 14.43 -5.08
C ALA A 742 34.71 15.61 -4.93
N ILE A 743 34.44 16.52 -3.98
CA ILE A 743 35.32 17.64 -3.66
C ILE A 743 36.64 17.12 -3.06
N THR A 744 36.58 16.23 -2.07
CA THR A 744 37.80 15.68 -1.45
C THR A 744 38.59 14.74 -2.36
N MET A 745 37.94 14.09 -3.33
CA MET A 745 38.61 13.36 -4.42
C MET A 745 39.36 14.28 -5.39
N ASN A 746 38.96 15.55 -5.48
CA ASN A 746 39.69 16.61 -6.19
C ASN A 746 40.64 17.40 -5.27
N LEU A 747 40.91 16.88 -4.06
CA LEU A 747 41.79 17.45 -3.03
C LEU A 747 41.27 18.76 -2.38
N GLY A 748 40.00 19.11 -2.59
CA GLY A 748 39.40 20.32 -2.05
C GLY A 748 38.88 20.19 -0.62
N VAL A 749 38.50 21.34 -0.05
CA VAL A 749 37.79 21.45 1.22
C VAL A 749 36.32 21.76 0.94
N ALA A 750 35.40 20.93 1.44
CA ALA A 750 33.96 21.10 1.25
C ALA A 750 33.29 21.68 2.51
N LEU A 751 32.47 22.71 2.34
CA LEU A 751 31.49 23.16 3.32
C LEU A 751 30.08 22.94 2.74
N CYS A 752 29.38 21.95 3.28
CA CYS A 752 28.07 21.50 2.80
C CYS A 752 26.97 21.90 3.77
N ILE A 753 26.01 22.71 3.35
CA ILE A 753 24.89 23.15 4.19
C ILE A 753 23.71 22.18 4.03
N GLU A 754 23.25 21.58 5.14
CA GLU A 754 22.11 20.66 5.15
C GLU A 754 21.21 20.96 6.34
N VAL A 755 19.91 21.06 6.11
CA VAL A 755 18.94 21.45 7.14
C VAL A 755 18.48 20.26 8.00
N ASP A 756 18.55 19.04 7.47
CA ASP A 756 18.17 17.81 8.16
C ASP A 756 19.42 17.10 8.73
N ARG A 757 19.54 17.12 10.07
CA ARG A 757 20.63 16.44 10.80
C ARG A 757 20.77 14.96 10.42
N ASN A 758 19.67 14.27 10.16
CA ASN A 758 19.71 12.83 9.84
C ASN A 758 20.37 12.59 8.48
N ARG A 759 20.20 13.52 7.54
CA ARG A 759 20.83 13.42 6.23
C ARG A 759 22.34 13.55 6.33
N ALA A 760 22.85 14.55 7.06
CA ALA A 760 24.27 14.70 7.31
C ALA A 760 24.85 13.46 8.00
N ARG A 761 24.17 12.95 9.03
CA ARG A 761 24.59 11.75 9.76
C ARG A 761 24.73 10.53 8.85
N ARG A 762 23.73 10.28 7.99
CA ARG A 762 23.77 9.17 7.02
C ARG A 762 24.99 9.25 6.10
N ARG A 763 25.46 10.44 5.72
CA ARG A 763 26.60 10.61 4.80
C ARG A 763 27.92 10.31 5.51
N ILE A 764 28.03 10.64 6.79
CA ILE A 764 29.14 10.18 7.64
C ILE A 764 29.15 8.65 7.73
N ASP A 765 28.00 8.06 8.06
CA ASP A 765 27.90 6.61 8.24
C ASP A 765 28.26 5.83 6.95
N THR A 766 27.98 6.39 5.78
CA THR A 766 28.34 5.82 4.46
C THR A 766 29.74 6.19 3.94
N GLY A 767 30.52 7.00 4.68
CA GLY A 767 31.86 7.44 4.28
C GLY A 767 31.91 8.50 3.18
N TYR A 768 30.81 9.20 2.91
CA TYR A 768 30.72 10.28 1.91
C TYR A 768 30.98 11.68 2.50
N LEU A 769 31.08 11.79 3.83
CA LEU A 769 31.29 13.03 4.58
C LEU A 769 32.20 12.76 5.80
N ASP A 770 33.15 13.66 6.10
CA ASP A 770 34.12 13.45 7.19
C ASP A 770 33.62 13.95 8.55
N ARG A 771 33.04 15.17 8.60
CA ARG A 771 32.60 15.81 9.85
C ARG A 771 31.27 16.54 9.69
N SER A 772 30.55 16.73 10.79
CA SER A 772 29.35 17.58 10.85
C SER A 772 29.31 18.38 12.15
N THR A 773 28.82 19.61 12.09
CA THR A 773 28.55 20.47 13.26
C THR A 773 27.29 21.31 13.05
N GLU A 774 26.77 21.92 14.11
CA GLU A 774 25.69 22.91 14.07
C GLU A 774 26.21 24.33 14.33
N ASP A 775 27.51 24.47 14.58
CA ASP A 775 28.17 25.74 14.85
C ASP A 775 28.92 26.22 13.60
N LEU A 776 28.53 27.39 13.10
CA LEU A 776 29.15 28.02 11.93
C LEU A 776 30.62 28.39 12.18
N GLU A 777 30.97 28.85 13.38
CA GLU A 777 32.36 29.23 13.69
C GLU A 777 33.27 28.01 13.72
N GLU A 778 32.79 26.91 14.31
CA GLU A 778 33.51 25.63 14.31
C GLU A 778 33.71 25.08 12.89
N ALA A 779 32.64 25.07 12.08
CA ALA A 779 32.72 24.61 10.69
C ALA A 779 33.77 25.41 9.90
N LEU A 780 33.76 26.74 10.04
CA LEU A 780 34.72 27.62 9.39
C LEU A 780 36.15 27.43 9.92
N ALA A 781 36.32 27.15 11.22
CA ALA A 781 37.62 26.89 11.80
C ALA A 781 38.25 25.61 11.21
N TRP A 782 37.49 24.52 11.12
CA TRP A 782 37.96 23.28 10.48
C TRP A 782 38.29 23.47 9.00
N CYS A 783 37.43 24.17 8.25
CA CYS A 783 37.70 24.44 6.84
C CYS A 783 38.98 25.26 6.65
N LYS A 784 39.18 26.33 7.44
CA LYS A 784 40.39 27.16 7.38
C LYS A 784 41.66 26.37 7.72
N GLU A 785 41.59 25.52 8.74
CA GLU A 785 42.72 24.66 9.13
C GLU A 785 43.09 23.70 8.00
N ALA A 786 42.11 23.02 7.40
CA ALA A 786 42.32 22.10 6.29
C ALA A 786 42.87 22.79 5.04
N MET A 787 42.35 23.98 4.69
CA MET A 787 42.87 24.79 3.59
C MET A 787 44.33 25.17 3.82
N PHE A 788 44.68 25.61 5.04
CA PHE A 788 46.05 25.98 5.40
C PHE A 788 47.01 24.79 5.32
N LYS A 789 46.59 23.62 5.81
CA LYS A 789 47.35 22.37 5.76
C LYS A 789 47.36 21.70 4.38
N LYS A 790 46.54 22.17 3.44
CA LYS A 790 46.30 21.55 2.13
C LYS A 790 45.80 20.11 2.24
N GLU A 791 44.98 19.85 3.27
CA GLU A 791 44.35 18.55 3.49
C GLU A 791 42.93 18.58 2.92
N ALA A 792 42.57 17.51 2.20
CA ALA A 792 41.20 17.33 1.72
C ALA A 792 40.27 17.02 2.92
N LEU A 793 39.23 17.83 3.11
CA LEU A 793 38.29 17.68 4.22
C LEU A 793 36.87 18.05 3.77
N SER A 794 35.88 17.26 4.20
CA SER A 794 34.48 17.57 4.01
C SER A 794 33.74 17.80 5.32
N VAL A 795 33.10 18.97 5.44
CA VAL A 795 32.38 19.41 6.64
C VAL A 795 30.94 19.72 6.26
N ALA A 796 29.98 19.17 7.02
CA ALA A 796 28.59 19.59 6.96
C ALA A 796 28.25 20.57 8.09
N LEU A 797 27.54 21.64 7.76
CA LEU A 797 26.88 22.50 8.73
C LEU A 797 25.38 22.22 8.72
N VAL A 798 24.83 21.82 9.87
CA VAL A 798 23.40 21.57 10.04
C VAL A 798 22.65 22.90 10.17
N ALA A 799 22.24 23.47 9.04
CA ALA A 799 21.61 24.78 8.95
C ALA A 799 20.84 24.96 7.64
N ASN A 800 20.11 26.08 7.50
CA ASN A 800 19.43 26.40 6.24
C ASN A 800 20.38 27.14 5.28
N ALA A 801 20.54 26.64 4.05
CA ALA A 801 21.40 27.25 3.04
C ALA A 801 21.01 28.71 2.70
N ALA A 802 19.71 29.02 2.67
CA ALA A 802 19.22 30.37 2.43
C ALA A 802 19.47 31.35 3.59
N ASP A 803 19.87 30.87 4.78
CA ASP A 803 20.35 31.72 5.88
C ASP A 803 21.89 31.81 5.87
N VAL A 804 22.58 30.68 5.63
CA VAL A 804 24.04 30.61 5.71
C VAL A 804 24.75 31.27 4.53
N PHE A 805 24.28 31.07 3.29
CA PHE A 805 24.95 31.66 2.11
C PHE A 805 24.97 33.20 2.19
N PRO A 806 23.85 33.89 2.47
CA PRO A 806 23.88 35.33 2.70
C PRO A 806 24.74 35.76 3.89
N ALA A 807 24.75 34.98 4.98
CA ALA A 807 25.56 35.29 6.16
C ALA A 807 27.06 35.25 5.86
N LEU A 808 27.54 34.20 5.16
CA LEU A 808 28.94 34.07 4.74
C LEU A 808 29.37 35.22 3.82
N LEU A 809 28.53 35.57 2.86
CA LEU A 809 28.77 36.70 1.95
C LEU A 809 28.92 38.01 2.73
N LYS A 810 28.04 38.25 3.71
CA LYS A 810 28.07 39.45 4.57
C LYS A 810 29.30 39.48 5.50
N MET A 811 29.75 38.32 5.97
CA MET A 811 30.97 38.18 6.77
C MET A 811 32.26 38.33 5.94
N GLY A 812 32.16 38.40 4.62
CA GLY A 812 33.32 38.46 3.73
C GLY A 812 34.08 37.13 3.63
N VAL A 813 33.45 36.01 3.98
CA VAL A 813 34.01 34.67 3.76
C VAL A 813 33.67 34.28 2.33
N ILE A 814 34.61 34.46 1.40
CA ILE A 814 34.42 34.21 -0.04
C ILE A 814 35.00 32.83 -0.39
N PRO A 815 34.17 31.81 -0.68
CA PRO A 815 34.65 30.51 -1.16
C PRO A 815 35.27 30.63 -2.54
N ASP A 816 36.15 29.70 -2.92
CA ASP A 816 36.68 29.65 -4.28
C ASP A 816 35.59 29.19 -5.27
N VAL A 817 34.81 28.19 -4.88
CA VAL A 817 33.74 27.59 -5.70
C VAL A 817 32.42 27.57 -4.94
N VAL A 818 31.32 27.88 -5.62
CA VAL A 818 29.96 27.84 -5.05
C VAL A 818 29.02 27.11 -5.99
N THR A 819 28.24 26.18 -5.44
CA THR A 819 27.15 25.51 -6.17
C THR A 819 26.00 25.13 -5.22
N ASP A 820 24.99 24.43 -5.71
CA ASP A 820 23.88 23.93 -4.89
C ASP A 820 23.27 22.65 -5.46
N GLN A 821 22.90 21.73 -4.57
CA GLN A 821 22.17 20.51 -4.90
C GLN A 821 21.02 20.22 -3.91
N THR A 822 20.45 21.26 -3.31
CA THR A 822 19.14 21.14 -2.64
C THR A 822 18.08 20.66 -3.64
N SER A 823 16.94 20.16 -3.17
CA SER A 823 15.86 19.70 -4.06
C SER A 823 14.96 20.85 -4.51
N ALA A 824 15.54 21.91 -5.08
CA ALA A 824 14.84 23.11 -5.55
C ALA A 824 13.78 22.84 -6.64
N HIS A 825 13.90 21.72 -7.36
CA HIS A 825 12.97 21.32 -8.42
C HIS A 825 11.55 20.99 -7.92
N ASP A 826 11.38 20.75 -6.60
CA ASP A 826 10.10 20.55 -5.94
C ASP A 826 9.94 21.53 -4.77
N GLU A 827 9.29 22.66 -5.05
CA GLU A 827 9.04 23.75 -4.09
C GLU A 827 8.19 23.37 -2.87
N LEU A 828 7.52 22.21 -2.86
CA LEU A 828 6.70 21.77 -1.72
C LEU A 828 7.44 20.74 -0.86
N ASN A 829 8.09 19.75 -1.48
CA ASN A 829 8.71 18.65 -0.74
C ASN A 829 10.22 18.77 -0.62
N GLY A 830 10.87 19.54 -1.49
CA GLY A 830 12.32 19.49 -1.69
C GLY A 830 13.12 20.63 -1.05
N TYR A 831 12.56 21.84 -0.92
CA TYR A 831 13.26 23.00 -0.37
C TYR A 831 12.60 23.51 0.92
N ILE A 832 13.39 23.71 1.98
CA ILE A 832 12.88 24.15 3.29
C ILE A 832 12.94 25.69 3.39
N PRO A 833 11.81 26.37 3.66
CA PRO A 833 11.81 27.81 3.94
C PRO A 833 12.77 28.21 5.06
N ASN A 834 13.42 29.35 4.92
CA ASN A 834 14.39 29.87 5.90
C ASN A 834 13.73 30.68 7.02
N ARG A 835 14.52 31.08 8.04
CA ARG A 835 14.06 31.86 9.22
C ARG A 835 12.95 31.17 10.03
N MET A 836 12.94 29.85 10.05
CA MET A 836 12.07 29.04 10.89
C MET A 836 12.73 27.70 11.19
N ASP A 837 12.36 27.11 12.32
CA ASP A 837 12.87 25.78 12.69
C ASP A 837 12.40 24.72 11.71
N TYR A 838 13.24 23.71 11.48
CA TYR A 838 12.95 22.60 10.57
C TYR A 838 11.59 21.93 10.87
N THR A 839 11.30 21.64 12.14
CA THR A 839 10.02 21.05 12.57
C THR A 839 8.83 21.94 12.23
N ASN A 840 8.95 23.26 12.44
CA ASN A 840 7.91 24.22 12.11
C ASN A 840 7.68 24.30 10.59
N ALA A 841 8.75 24.20 9.79
CA ALA A 841 8.63 24.14 8.34
C ALA A 841 7.88 22.88 7.89
N LEU A 842 8.17 21.72 8.49
CA LEU A 842 7.45 20.46 8.20
C LEU A 842 5.97 20.54 8.60
N GLN A 843 5.65 21.22 9.70
CA GLN A 843 4.27 21.48 10.09
C GLN A 843 3.57 22.41 9.09
N LEU A 844 4.22 23.52 8.71
CA LEU A 844 3.70 24.48 7.73
C LEU A 844 3.40 23.81 6.38
N ARG A 845 4.25 22.89 5.94
CA ARG A 845 4.03 22.11 4.70
C ARG A 845 2.68 21.39 4.72
N LYS A 846 2.24 20.90 5.88
CA LYS A 846 0.99 20.16 6.06
C LYS A 846 -0.21 21.09 6.25
N SER A 847 -0.06 22.13 7.08
CA SER A 847 -1.17 23.02 7.44
C SER A 847 -1.51 24.05 6.36
N ASP A 848 -0.51 24.57 5.65
CA ASP A 848 -0.67 25.56 4.58
C ASP A 848 0.39 25.36 3.48
N PRO A 849 0.17 24.40 2.57
CA PRO A 849 1.11 24.10 1.49
C PRO A 849 1.28 25.26 0.51
N VAL A 850 0.29 26.16 0.39
CA VAL A 850 0.37 27.34 -0.49
C VAL A 850 1.35 28.36 0.10
N ALA A 851 1.20 28.67 1.39
CA ALA A 851 2.15 29.54 2.09
C ALA A 851 3.55 28.93 2.14
N TYR A 852 3.67 27.61 2.31
CA TYR A 852 4.95 26.90 2.26
C TYR A 852 5.65 27.11 0.92
N LYS A 853 5.00 26.81 -0.21
CA LYS A 853 5.57 26.98 -1.56
C LYS A 853 6.06 28.42 -1.77
N ARG A 854 5.23 29.41 -1.42
CA ARG A 854 5.60 30.83 -1.55
C ARG A 854 6.86 31.18 -0.75
N ARG A 855 6.96 30.71 0.50
CA ARG A 855 8.13 30.96 1.35
C ARG A 855 9.37 30.18 0.89
N ALA A 856 9.21 28.97 0.38
CA ALA A 856 10.31 28.19 -0.18
C ALA A 856 10.91 28.88 -1.41
N VAL A 857 10.07 29.42 -2.31
CA VAL A 857 10.53 30.21 -3.46
C VAL A 857 11.23 31.50 -3.02
N ALA A 858 10.70 32.21 -2.02
CA ALA A 858 11.38 33.38 -1.47
C ALA A 858 12.76 33.04 -0.87
N ALA A 859 12.88 31.92 -0.15
CA ALA A 859 14.15 31.45 0.37
C ALA A 859 15.14 31.06 -0.74
N MET A 860 14.66 30.45 -1.84
CA MET A 860 15.50 30.16 -3.02
C MET A 860 15.99 31.44 -3.70
N VAL A 861 15.18 32.51 -3.72
CA VAL A 861 15.62 33.83 -4.21
C VAL A 861 16.79 34.36 -3.37
N GLU A 862 16.65 34.41 -2.05
CA GLU A 862 17.72 34.88 -1.15
C GLU A 862 19.00 34.05 -1.27
N HIS A 863 18.86 32.73 -1.46
CA HIS A 863 19.99 31.83 -1.70
C HIS A 863 20.71 32.15 -3.01
N VAL A 864 19.97 32.29 -4.13
CA VAL A 864 20.56 32.58 -5.45
C VAL A 864 21.14 34.00 -5.51
N GLU A 865 20.54 34.97 -4.84
CA GLU A 865 21.10 36.32 -4.69
C GLU A 865 22.50 36.26 -4.04
N ALA A 866 22.68 35.44 -3.00
CA ALA A 866 23.99 35.22 -2.39
C ALA A 866 24.97 34.52 -3.34
N MET A 867 24.52 33.53 -4.12
CA MET A 867 25.35 32.87 -5.14
C MET A 867 25.87 33.86 -6.19
N VAL A 868 25.00 34.76 -6.69
CA VAL A 868 25.42 35.84 -7.60
C VAL A 868 26.37 36.81 -6.90
N GLY A 869 26.12 37.14 -5.63
CA GLY A 869 27.02 37.97 -4.83
C GLY A 869 28.43 37.37 -4.70
N PHE A 870 28.55 36.06 -4.49
CA PHE A 870 29.84 35.36 -4.51
C PHE A 870 30.52 35.42 -5.89
N GLN A 871 29.75 35.26 -6.98
CA GLN A 871 30.26 35.41 -8.34
C GLN A 871 30.90 36.78 -8.56
N GLN A 872 30.21 37.84 -8.13
CA GLN A 872 30.69 39.22 -8.22
C GLN A 872 31.94 39.49 -7.36
N LYS A 873 32.16 38.68 -6.33
CA LYS A 873 33.35 38.72 -5.46
C LYS A 873 34.49 37.80 -5.94
N GLY A 874 34.31 37.10 -7.06
CA GLY A 874 35.34 36.31 -7.74
C GLY A 874 35.25 34.80 -7.55
N SER A 875 34.22 34.29 -6.87
CA SER A 875 33.98 32.83 -6.79
C SER A 875 33.56 32.28 -8.15
N VAL A 876 33.98 31.06 -8.48
CA VAL A 876 33.43 30.32 -9.62
C VAL A 876 32.09 29.70 -9.17
N VAL A 877 30.99 30.19 -9.76
CA VAL A 877 29.63 29.81 -9.38
C VAL A 877 28.96 29.07 -10.53
N PHE A 878 28.26 27.97 -10.23
CA PHE A 878 27.49 27.23 -11.23
C PHE A 878 26.28 26.51 -10.62
N ASP A 879 25.25 26.29 -11.43
CA ASP A 879 24.08 25.49 -11.07
C ASP A 879 24.33 24.00 -11.33
N TYR A 880 24.00 23.16 -10.35
CA TYR A 880 24.20 21.72 -10.42
C TYR A 880 22.92 20.92 -10.69
N GLY A 881 22.03 21.48 -11.52
CA GLY A 881 20.99 20.76 -12.19
C GLY A 881 19.73 20.48 -11.37
N ASN A 882 19.45 21.31 -10.37
CA ASN A 882 18.26 21.24 -9.52
C ASN A 882 17.21 22.33 -9.82
N ASN A 883 17.45 23.16 -10.84
CA ASN A 883 16.56 24.25 -11.28
C ASN A 883 16.40 25.40 -10.27
N ILE A 884 17.35 25.60 -9.34
CA ILE A 884 17.27 26.69 -8.36
C ILE A 884 17.25 28.07 -9.03
N ARG A 885 17.99 28.26 -10.13
CA ARG A 885 17.95 29.50 -10.94
C ARG A 885 16.57 29.75 -11.53
N GLY A 886 15.93 28.71 -12.07
CA GLY A 886 14.57 28.79 -12.60
C GLY A 886 13.54 29.17 -11.52
N GLN A 887 13.69 28.64 -10.31
CA GLN A 887 12.83 28.99 -9.17
C GLN A 887 13.06 30.42 -8.69
N ALA A 888 14.31 30.88 -8.60
CA ALA A 888 14.62 32.26 -8.22
C ALA A 888 14.13 33.26 -9.28
N PHE A 889 14.26 32.94 -10.57
CA PHE A 889 13.71 33.73 -11.66
C PHE A 889 12.19 33.85 -11.58
N LYS A 890 11.49 32.71 -11.36
CA LYS A 890 10.05 32.67 -11.09
C LYS A 890 9.67 33.50 -9.85
N GLY A 891 10.55 33.53 -8.84
CA GLY A 891 10.41 34.33 -7.63
C GLY A 891 10.67 35.84 -7.83
N GLY A 892 11.12 36.26 -9.01
CA GLY A 892 11.30 37.67 -9.38
C GLY A 892 12.76 38.14 -9.46
N TYR A 893 13.74 37.29 -9.17
CA TYR A 893 15.16 37.64 -9.27
C TYR A 893 15.67 37.50 -10.71
N LYS A 894 15.77 38.62 -11.42
CA LYS A 894 16.07 38.65 -12.87
C LYS A 894 17.48 38.16 -13.20
N ASP A 895 18.42 38.34 -12.30
CA ASP A 895 19.83 37.98 -12.49
C ASP A 895 20.12 36.52 -12.14
N ALA A 896 19.10 35.70 -11.86
CA ALA A 896 19.25 34.30 -11.46
C ALA A 896 20.05 33.44 -12.45
N PHE A 897 20.06 33.78 -13.74
CA PHE A 897 20.81 33.07 -14.78
C PHE A 897 22.19 33.69 -15.08
N SER A 898 22.72 34.56 -14.21
CA SER A 898 24.06 35.17 -14.37
C SER A 898 25.22 34.18 -14.25
N PHE A 899 24.98 33.00 -13.68
CA PHE A 899 25.91 31.88 -13.64
C PHE A 899 25.38 30.68 -14.45
N PRO A 900 26.28 29.93 -15.12
CA PRO A 900 25.88 28.86 -16.02
C PRO A 900 25.46 27.58 -15.28
N GLY A 901 24.75 26.70 -15.97
CA GLY A 901 24.64 25.30 -15.57
C GLY A 901 25.97 24.56 -15.74
N PHE A 902 26.18 23.51 -14.95
CA PHE A 902 27.42 22.73 -15.01
C PHE A 902 27.64 22.02 -16.36
N VAL A 903 26.57 21.69 -17.10
CA VAL A 903 26.71 20.99 -18.38
C VAL A 903 27.31 21.86 -19.47
N PRO A 904 26.75 23.04 -19.80
CA PRO A 904 27.38 23.94 -20.76
C PRO A 904 28.79 24.37 -20.33
N ALA A 905 29.04 24.51 -19.02
CA ALA A 905 30.34 24.96 -18.51
C ALA A 905 31.43 23.87 -18.54
N PHE A 906 31.11 22.63 -18.18
CA PHE A 906 32.13 21.62 -17.86
C PHE A 906 31.91 20.25 -18.52
N ILE A 907 30.66 19.80 -18.72
CA ILE A 907 30.38 18.40 -19.10
C ILE A 907 30.12 18.21 -20.60
N ARG A 908 29.60 19.21 -21.32
CA ARG A 908 29.22 19.07 -22.73
C ARG A 908 30.33 18.53 -23.66
N PRO A 909 31.62 18.86 -23.49
CA PRO A 909 32.69 18.26 -24.29
C PRO A 909 32.74 16.73 -24.17
N GLN A 910 32.44 16.17 -22.99
CA GLN A 910 32.34 14.73 -22.79
C GLN A 910 31.14 14.14 -23.54
N PHE A 911 30.00 14.83 -23.53
CA PHE A 911 28.81 14.41 -24.29
C PHE A 911 29.03 14.38 -25.80
N CYS A 912 29.81 15.33 -26.33
CA CYS A 912 30.19 15.35 -27.75
C CYS A 912 30.94 14.09 -28.18
N ARG A 913 31.64 13.42 -27.25
CA ARG A 913 32.35 12.15 -27.49
C ARG A 913 31.54 10.92 -27.07
N GLY A 914 30.25 11.09 -26.74
CA GLY A 914 29.36 10.02 -26.29
C GLY A 914 29.63 9.53 -24.86
N ARG A 915 30.50 10.19 -24.09
CA ARG A 915 30.75 9.85 -22.68
C ARG A 915 29.56 10.30 -21.83
N GLY A 916 29.34 9.59 -20.72
CA GLY A 916 28.29 9.89 -19.77
C GLY A 916 28.24 8.83 -18.67
N PRO A 917 27.26 8.87 -17.76
CA PRO A 917 27.22 8.09 -16.52
C PRO A 917 26.85 6.61 -16.73
N PHE A 918 27.65 5.93 -17.55
CA PHE A 918 27.62 4.51 -17.79
C PHE A 918 27.96 3.73 -16.52
N ARG A 919 27.15 2.71 -16.22
CA ARG A 919 27.24 1.95 -14.97
C ARG A 919 26.91 0.48 -15.17
N TRP A 920 27.36 -0.33 -14.23
CA TRP A 920 26.97 -1.72 -14.18
C TRP A 920 26.79 -2.23 -12.74
N VAL A 921 26.04 -3.33 -12.62
CA VAL A 921 25.62 -3.92 -11.35
C VAL A 921 25.79 -5.44 -11.41
N ALA A 922 26.45 -6.00 -10.40
CA ALA A 922 26.66 -7.44 -10.27
C ALA A 922 25.43 -8.11 -9.61
N LEU A 923 24.66 -8.87 -10.38
CA LEU A 923 23.45 -9.53 -9.88
C LEU A 923 23.73 -10.64 -8.85
N SER A 924 24.97 -11.13 -8.80
CA SER A 924 25.45 -12.09 -7.80
C SER A 924 25.33 -11.54 -6.38
N GLY A 925 25.52 -10.22 -6.21
CA GLY A 925 25.76 -9.62 -4.90
C GLY A 925 27.20 -9.72 -4.43
N ASP A 926 28.10 -10.33 -5.21
CA ASP A 926 29.50 -10.52 -4.83
C ASP A 926 30.33 -9.29 -5.26
N PRO A 927 30.97 -8.57 -4.33
CA PRO A 927 31.84 -7.44 -4.67
C PRO A 927 33.04 -7.85 -5.53
N ASN A 928 33.46 -9.13 -5.51
CA ASN A 928 34.56 -9.61 -6.34
C ASN A 928 34.26 -9.51 -7.83
N ASP A 929 32.99 -9.66 -8.24
CA ASP A 929 32.60 -9.45 -9.64
C ASP A 929 32.89 -8.01 -10.09
N ILE A 930 32.71 -7.02 -9.20
CA ILE A 930 33.09 -5.64 -9.49
C ILE A 930 34.60 -5.48 -9.57
N THR A 931 35.37 -6.12 -8.69
CA THR A 931 36.85 -6.15 -8.78
C THR A 931 37.33 -6.68 -10.13
N VAL A 932 36.72 -7.76 -10.63
CA VAL A 932 37.02 -8.32 -11.96
C VAL A 932 36.67 -7.32 -13.06
N THR A 933 35.51 -6.68 -13.00
CA THR A 933 35.12 -5.66 -14.00
C THR A 933 36.01 -4.42 -13.97
N ASP A 934 36.48 -3.99 -12.78
CA ASP A 934 37.40 -2.87 -12.61
C ASP A 934 38.77 -3.19 -13.24
N ALA A 935 39.26 -4.42 -13.08
CA ALA A 935 40.48 -4.87 -13.76
C ALA A 935 40.28 -4.96 -15.27
N ALA A 936 39.12 -5.45 -15.72
CA ALA A 936 38.78 -5.59 -17.14
C ALA A 936 38.71 -4.23 -17.85
N VAL A 937 38.08 -3.22 -17.25
CA VAL A 937 38.00 -1.88 -17.87
C VAL A 937 39.38 -1.23 -17.98
N LYS A 938 40.24 -1.39 -16.97
CA LYS A 938 41.63 -0.91 -17.01
C LYS A 938 42.46 -1.62 -18.09
N ALA A 939 42.33 -2.94 -18.20
CA ALA A 939 43.03 -3.72 -19.21
C ALA A 939 42.57 -3.39 -20.64
N LEU A 940 41.29 -3.07 -20.81
CA LEU A 940 40.72 -2.70 -22.10
C LEU A 940 41.16 -1.30 -22.55
N PHE A 941 41.40 -0.40 -21.60
CA PHE A 941 41.81 0.99 -21.84
C PHE A 941 43.10 1.33 -21.06
N PRO A 942 44.25 0.73 -21.42
CA PRO A 942 45.49 0.85 -20.63
C PRO A 942 46.10 2.25 -20.63
N ASN A 943 45.70 3.11 -21.58
CA ASN A 943 46.25 4.46 -21.76
C ASN A 943 45.31 5.58 -21.26
N ASP A 944 44.13 5.26 -20.71
CA ASP A 944 43.21 6.28 -20.14
C ASP A 944 43.55 6.50 -18.66
N GLU A 945 44.59 7.31 -18.40
CA GLU A 945 45.03 7.63 -17.03
C GLU A 945 43.92 8.22 -16.13
N PRO A 946 43.07 9.16 -16.61
CA PRO A 946 41.91 9.63 -15.84
C PRO A 946 40.97 8.49 -15.42
N LEU A 947 40.64 7.57 -16.32
CA LEU A 947 39.81 6.41 -16.00
C LEU A 947 40.44 5.52 -14.93
N HIS A 948 41.74 5.24 -15.04
CA HIS A 948 42.44 4.41 -14.05
C HIS A 948 42.43 5.04 -12.67
N ARG A 949 42.69 6.35 -12.60
CA ARG A 949 42.63 7.14 -11.36
C ARG A 949 41.22 7.13 -10.75
N TRP A 950 40.20 7.29 -11.59
CA TRP A 950 38.80 7.18 -11.15
C TRP A 950 38.53 5.81 -10.52
N ILE A 951 38.88 4.72 -11.21
CA ILE A 951 38.67 3.36 -10.69
C ILE A 951 39.45 3.13 -9.39
N ASP A 952 40.69 3.60 -9.28
CA ASP A 952 41.48 3.49 -8.04
C ASP A 952 40.83 4.24 -6.87
N HIS A 953 40.31 5.44 -7.10
CA HIS A 953 39.60 6.17 -6.07
C HIS A 953 38.27 5.50 -5.71
N ALA A 954 37.52 5.04 -6.72
CA ALA A 954 36.26 4.36 -6.50
C ALA A 954 36.45 3.07 -5.68
N GLN A 955 37.49 2.28 -5.96
CA GLN A 955 37.85 1.10 -5.17
C GLN A 955 38.24 1.43 -3.73
N LYS A 956 38.97 2.52 -3.51
CA LYS A 956 39.47 2.89 -2.18
C LYS A 956 38.43 3.59 -1.31
N LYS A 957 37.59 4.43 -1.91
CA LYS A 957 36.74 5.38 -1.18
C LYS A 957 35.24 5.08 -1.26
N VAL A 958 34.77 4.33 -2.26
CA VAL A 958 33.33 4.11 -2.44
C VAL A 958 32.90 2.81 -1.77
N GLN A 959 32.02 2.93 -0.79
CA GLN A 959 31.33 1.78 -0.21
C GLN A 959 30.13 1.40 -1.08
N PHE A 960 29.92 0.10 -1.32
CA PHE A 960 28.76 -0.38 -2.07
C PHE A 960 27.46 -0.22 -1.26
N GLN A 961 26.38 0.09 -1.97
CA GLN A 961 25.02 0.17 -1.43
C GLN A 961 24.15 -0.82 -2.21
N GLY A 962 23.47 -1.73 -1.53
CA GLY A 962 22.70 -2.80 -2.18
C GLY A 962 23.59 -3.78 -2.96
N LEU A 963 23.22 -4.07 -4.21
CA LEU A 963 24.06 -4.86 -5.13
C LEU A 963 25.37 -4.11 -5.41
N PRO A 964 26.54 -4.78 -5.36
CA PRO A 964 27.79 -4.20 -5.80
C PRO A 964 27.69 -3.68 -7.23
N CYS A 965 28.15 -2.47 -7.43
CA CYS A 965 27.94 -1.69 -8.64
C CYS A 965 29.09 -0.71 -8.86
N ARG A 966 29.26 -0.29 -10.11
CA ARG A 966 30.29 0.69 -10.47
C ARG A 966 29.72 1.68 -11.48
N ILE A 967 30.06 2.95 -11.27
CA ILE A 967 29.94 4.01 -12.28
C ILE A 967 31.32 4.17 -12.95
N CYS A 968 31.35 4.26 -14.27
CA CYS A 968 32.56 4.57 -15.03
C CYS A 968 32.16 5.21 -16.37
N TRP A 969 32.50 6.48 -16.58
CA TRP A 969 32.11 7.20 -17.78
C TRP A 969 32.86 6.69 -19.02
N LEU A 970 32.14 5.94 -19.87
CA LEU A 970 32.63 5.42 -21.15
C LEU A 970 31.89 6.07 -22.32
N GLY A 971 32.60 6.28 -23.42
CA GLY A 971 32.16 6.99 -24.62
C GLY A 971 31.73 6.10 -25.77
N MET A 972 31.61 6.72 -26.95
CA MET A 972 31.34 6.01 -28.20
C MET A 972 32.40 4.92 -28.44
N GLY A 973 31.97 3.71 -28.80
CA GLY A 973 32.83 2.54 -29.02
C GLY A 973 33.39 1.89 -27.74
N GLU A 974 33.67 2.65 -26.68
CA GLU A 974 34.16 2.11 -25.41
C GLU A 974 33.09 1.28 -24.68
N ARG A 975 31.85 1.78 -24.62
CA ARG A 975 30.71 1.08 -24.02
C ARG A 975 30.49 -0.30 -24.65
N GLU A 976 30.52 -0.35 -25.98
CA GLU A 976 30.36 -1.60 -26.75
C GLU A 976 31.47 -2.60 -26.41
N LYS A 977 32.75 -2.18 -26.52
CA LYS A 977 33.90 -3.05 -26.24
C LYS A 977 33.83 -3.61 -24.82
N PHE A 978 33.52 -2.76 -23.84
CA PHE A 978 33.39 -3.16 -22.46
C PHE A 978 32.23 -4.15 -22.25
N GLY A 979 31.02 -3.83 -22.72
CA GLY A 979 29.86 -4.69 -22.54
C GLY A 979 30.03 -6.09 -23.17
N VAL A 980 30.66 -6.16 -24.35
CA VAL A 980 31.01 -7.43 -24.99
C VAL A 980 32.00 -8.23 -24.14
N LEU A 981 33.07 -7.59 -23.66
CA LEU A 981 34.06 -8.24 -22.80
C LEU A 981 33.42 -8.77 -21.51
N ILE A 982 32.55 -7.99 -20.87
CA ILE A 982 31.83 -8.42 -19.66
C ILE A 982 30.96 -9.64 -19.94
N ASN A 983 30.24 -9.67 -21.06
CA ASN A 983 29.46 -10.84 -21.46
C ASN A 983 30.34 -12.08 -21.62
N GLN A 984 31.51 -11.95 -22.23
CA GLN A 984 32.46 -13.05 -22.38
C GLN A 984 33.04 -13.53 -21.03
N LEU A 985 33.29 -12.61 -20.09
CA LEU A 985 33.75 -12.95 -18.74
C LEU A 985 32.69 -13.72 -17.95
N VAL A 986 31.41 -13.35 -18.09
CA VAL A 986 30.28 -14.12 -17.55
C VAL A 986 30.20 -15.51 -18.19
N ALA A 987 30.36 -15.60 -19.51
CA ALA A 987 30.34 -16.88 -20.23
C ALA A 987 31.47 -17.84 -19.80
N ARG A 988 32.64 -17.30 -19.42
CA ARG A 988 33.78 -18.08 -18.92
C ARG A 988 33.69 -18.39 -17.41
N GLY A 989 32.72 -17.83 -16.70
CA GLY A 989 32.57 -17.98 -15.26
C GLY A 989 33.59 -17.21 -14.42
N GLU A 990 34.32 -16.26 -15.01
CA GLU A 990 35.21 -15.34 -14.28
C GLU A 990 34.40 -14.28 -13.52
N ILE A 991 33.21 -13.96 -14.01
CA ILE A 991 32.17 -13.22 -13.31
C ILE A 991 31.07 -14.21 -12.94
N SER A 992 30.68 -14.24 -11.68
CA SER A 992 29.90 -15.33 -11.09
C SER A 992 28.42 -15.37 -11.50
N ALA A 993 27.84 -14.23 -11.90
CA ALA A 993 26.46 -14.12 -12.38
C ALA A 993 26.33 -13.00 -13.44
N PRO A 994 25.20 -12.90 -14.16
CA PRO A 994 25.00 -11.85 -15.14
C PRO A 994 25.18 -10.44 -14.59
N ILE A 995 25.67 -9.54 -15.45
CA ILE A 995 25.87 -8.13 -15.14
C ILE A 995 24.78 -7.29 -15.81
N VAL A 996 24.14 -6.43 -15.04
CA VAL A 996 23.25 -5.40 -15.56
C VAL A 996 24.11 -4.22 -15.99
N ILE A 997 23.91 -3.71 -17.21
CA ILE A 997 24.61 -2.57 -17.77
C ILE A 997 23.58 -1.50 -18.12
N GLY A 998 23.75 -0.30 -17.60
CA GLY A 998 22.83 0.81 -17.84
C GLY A 998 23.49 2.16 -17.60
N ARG A 999 22.67 3.17 -17.32
CA ARG A 999 23.13 4.55 -17.07
C ARG A 999 22.04 5.38 -16.39
N ASP A 1000 22.39 6.61 -16.01
CA ASP A 1000 21.39 7.64 -15.77
C ASP A 1000 20.66 8.03 -17.07
N HIS A 1001 19.53 8.73 -16.95
CA HIS A 1001 18.85 9.36 -18.09
C HIS A 1001 19.54 10.67 -18.50
N LEU A 1002 20.34 11.25 -17.60
CA LEU A 1002 21.36 12.24 -17.95
C LEU A 1002 22.44 11.51 -18.75
N ASP A 1003 22.45 11.68 -20.06
CA ASP A 1003 23.50 11.18 -20.94
C ASP A 1003 23.50 11.97 -22.25
N CYS A 1004 24.57 11.84 -23.01
CA CYS A 1004 24.85 12.57 -24.24
C CYS A 1004 23.68 12.62 -25.25
N GLY A 1005 22.86 11.57 -25.36
CA GLY A 1005 21.80 11.48 -26.37
C GLY A 1005 20.39 11.27 -25.85
N SER A 1006 20.19 11.28 -24.53
CA SER A 1006 18.97 10.74 -23.94
C SER A 1006 18.13 11.75 -23.16
N VAL A 1007 18.39 13.05 -23.27
CA VAL A 1007 17.67 14.07 -22.51
C VAL A 1007 17.55 15.38 -23.28
N ALA A 1008 16.38 16.01 -23.15
CA ALA A 1008 16.13 17.41 -23.45
C ALA A 1008 15.72 18.11 -22.15
N SER A 1009 16.49 19.12 -21.74
CA SER A 1009 16.38 19.80 -20.44
C SER A 1009 17.06 21.18 -20.54
N PRO A 1010 16.32 22.22 -20.95
CA PRO A 1010 16.88 23.55 -21.26
C PRO A 1010 17.56 24.27 -20.09
N ASN A 1011 17.27 23.87 -18.84
CA ASN A 1011 17.89 24.45 -17.65
C ASN A 1011 19.03 23.57 -17.09
N ARG A 1012 19.46 22.54 -17.83
CA ARG A 1012 20.51 21.62 -17.40
C ARG A 1012 21.29 21.04 -18.59
N GLU A 1013 20.99 19.82 -19.06
CA GLU A 1013 21.84 19.13 -20.04
C GLU A 1013 21.91 19.81 -21.40
N THR A 1014 20.80 20.37 -21.84
CA THR A 1014 20.66 21.01 -23.14
C THR A 1014 20.57 22.52 -23.03
N GLU A 1015 21.02 23.08 -21.90
CA GLU A 1015 21.09 24.53 -21.70
C GLU A 1015 22.11 25.19 -22.62
N SER A 1016 21.70 26.20 -23.37
CA SER A 1016 22.58 26.94 -24.30
C SER A 1016 23.23 26.02 -25.34
N MET A 1017 22.43 25.25 -26.08
CA MET A 1017 22.93 24.55 -27.26
C MET A 1017 23.44 25.59 -28.28
N LYS A 1018 24.51 25.27 -29.00
CA LYS A 1018 25.18 26.21 -29.91
C LYS A 1018 24.26 26.76 -31.01
N ASP A 1019 23.29 25.97 -31.43
CA ASP A 1019 22.28 26.28 -32.44
C ASP A 1019 20.93 26.74 -31.84
N GLY A 1020 20.81 26.81 -30.52
CA GLY A 1020 19.57 27.15 -29.80
C GLY A 1020 18.54 26.01 -29.72
N SER A 1021 18.92 24.75 -29.99
CA SER A 1021 18.02 23.60 -30.00
C SER A 1021 17.64 23.06 -28.60
N ASP A 1022 17.74 23.89 -27.56
CA ASP A 1022 17.68 23.49 -26.15
C ASP A 1022 16.44 22.65 -25.81
N ALA A 1023 15.27 23.05 -26.32
CA ALA A 1023 13.97 22.46 -26.00
C ALA A 1023 13.51 21.33 -26.94
N ILE A 1024 14.32 20.93 -27.93
CA ILE A 1024 13.94 19.86 -28.87
C ILE A 1024 13.95 18.51 -28.15
N ALA A 1025 12.75 17.98 -27.89
CA ALA A 1025 12.53 16.73 -27.17
C ALA A 1025 12.43 15.49 -28.07
N ASP A 1026 12.70 15.60 -29.38
CA ASP A 1026 12.68 14.45 -30.30
C ASP A 1026 13.80 13.46 -29.97
N TRP A 1027 14.99 13.95 -29.65
CA TRP A 1027 16.19 13.16 -29.36
C TRP A 1027 16.01 12.08 -28.27
N PRO A 1028 15.49 12.40 -27.06
CA PRO A 1028 15.24 11.38 -26.04
C PRO A 1028 14.17 10.35 -26.47
N LEU A 1029 13.18 10.74 -27.27
CA LEU A 1029 12.17 9.81 -27.79
C LEU A 1029 12.80 8.84 -28.80
N LEU A 1030 13.61 9.36 -29.72
CA LEU A 1030 14.37 8.55 -30.68
C LEU A 1030 15.36 7.63 -29.97
N ASN A 1031 16.04 8.10 -28.92
CA ASN A 1031 16.92 7.27 -28.09
C ASN A 1031 16.18 6.07 -27.47
N ALA A 1032 14.97 6.28 -26.94
CA ALA A 1032 14.15 5.18 -26.43
C ALA A 1032 13.70 4.22 -27.55
N MET A 1033 13.27 4.74 -28.69
CA MET A 1033 12.83 3.92 -29.83
C MET A 1033 13.96 3.05 -30.36
N ILE A 1034 15.15 3.61 -30.59
CA ILE A 1034 16.28 2.86 -31.15
C ILE A 1034 16.82 1.82 -30.17
N ASN A 1035 16.89 2.15 -28.87
CA ASN A 1035 17.28 1.18 -27.83
C ASN A 1035 16.27 0.03 -27.70
N SER A 1036 14.98 0.32 -27.90
CA SER A 1036 13.94 -0.71 -27.94
C SER A 1036 14.08 -1.60 -29.17
N ALA A 1037 14.32 -1.01 -30.35
CA ALA A 1037 14.51 -1.75 -31.60
C ALA A 1037 15.77 -2.62 -31.59
N ASN A 1038 16.85 -2.14 -30.95
CA ASN A 1038 18.14 -2.84 -30.90
C ASN A 1038 18.24 -3.91 -29.82
N GLY A 1039 17.30 -3.92 -28.88
CA GLY A 1039 17.13 -5.00 -27.91
C GLY A 1039 17.75 -4.74 -26.54
N ALA A 1040 17.60 -3.54 -26.01
CA ALA A 1040 17.82 -3.31 -24.58
C ALA A 1040 16.86 -4.19 -23.76
N THR A 1041 17.27 -4.65 -22.58
CA THR A 1041 16.44 -5.51 -21.73
C THR A 1041 15.23 -4.76 -21.17
N TRP A 1042 15.40 -3.49 -20.78
CA TRP A 1042 14.28 -2.58 -20.56
C TRP A 1042 14.61 -1.16 -20.98
N VAL A 1043 13.57 -0.44 -21.40
CA VAL A 1043 13.66 0.95 -21.88
C VAL A 1043 12.60 1.79 -21.19
N SER A 1044 12.94 3.05 -20.91
CA SER A 1044 12.07 3.97 -20.19
C SER A 1044 12.04 5.36 -20.81
N ILE A 1045 10.88 6.01 -20.81
CA ILE A 1045 10.69 7.42 -21.14
C ILE A 1045 10.06 8.13 -19.94
N HIS A 1046 10.76 9.09 -19.38
CA HIS A 1046 10.34 9.83 -18.20
C HIS A 1046 10.29 11.33 -18.50
N HIS A 1047 9.47 12.03 -17.71
CA HIS A 1047 9.29 13.48 -17.80
C HIS A 1047 9.50 14.15 -16.45
N GLY A 1048 10.23 15.27 -16.46
CA GLY A 1048 10.49 16.17 -15.34
C GLY A 1048 11.64 15.77 -14.42
N GLY A 1049 12.42 14.74 -14.73
CA GLY A 1049 13.48 14.24 -13.85
C GLY A 1049 14.57 15.28 -13.58
N GLY A 1050 14.74 15.55 -12.28
CA GLY A 1050 15.73 16.42 -11.67
C GLY A 1050 15.50 17.93 -11.82
N VAL A 1051 14.83 18.41 -12.87
CA VAL A 1051 14.46 19.84 -13.02
C VAL A 1051 12.96 20.12 -12.77
N GLY A 1052 12.18 19.09 -12.49
CA GLY A 1052 10.74 19.18 -12.17
C GLY A 1052 9.83 19.02 -13.39
N ILE A 1053 8.55 18.73 -13.13
CA ILE A 1053 7.52 18.50 -14.15
C ILE A 1053 7.41 19.71 -15.08
N GLY A 1054 7.45 19.47 -16.39
CA GLY A 1054 7.39 20.50 -17.44
C GLY A 1054 8.76 20.89 -18.01
N ASN A 1055 9.86 20.56 -17.33
CA ASN A 1055 11.18 21.12 -17.67
C ASN A 1055 12.13 20.13 -18.34
N SER A 1056 11.81 18.83 -18.43
CA SER A 1056 12.66 17.86 -19.13
C SER A 1056 11.93 16.62 -19.64
N ILE A 1057 12.39 16.08 -20.77
CA ILE A 1057 11.97 14.77 -21.30
C ILE A 1057 13.23 13.96 -21.52
N HIS A 1058 13.25 12.71 -21.06
CA HIS A 1058 14.46 11.90 -21.11
C HIS A 1058 14.23 10.39 -21.07
N ALA A 1059 15.17 9.64 -21.62
CA ALA A 1059 15.11 8.20 -21.77
C ALA A 1059 16.23 7.47 -21.02
N GLY A 1060 15.89 6.30 -20.49
CA GLY A 1060 16.82 5.36 -19.89
C GLY A 1060 16.81 4.04 -20.62
N GLN A 1061 17.96 3.39 -20.70
CA GLN A 1061 18.10 2.03 -21.22
C GLN A 1061 18.92 1.19 -20.26
N VAL A 1062 18.58 -0.09 -20.19
CA VAL A 1062 19.35 -1.09 -19.47
C VAL A 1062 19.37 -2.39 -20.25
N ILE A 1063 20.54 -3.03 -20.29
CA ILE A 1063 20.78 -4.29 -20.98
C ILE A 1063 21.53 -5.27 -20.08
N VAL A 1064 21.27 -6.57 -20.24
CA VAL A 1064 21.85 -7.65 -19.42
C VAL A 1064 22.91 -8.40 -20.21
N ALA A 1065 24.10 -8.51 -19.65
CA ALA A 1065 25.18 -9.39 -20.10
C ALA A 1065 25.09 -10.72 -19.33
N ASP A 1066 24.44 -11.72 -19.93
CA ASP A 1066 24.17 -13.04 -19.32
C ASP A 1066 25.08 -14.17 -19.81
N GLY A 1067 26.11 -13.84 -20.59
CA GLY A 1067 27.06 -14.81 -21.15
C GLY A 1067 26.60 -15.47 -22.44
N THR A 1068 25.39 -15.19 -22.92
CA THR A 1068 24.88 -15.82 -24.13
C THR A 1068 25.36 -15.11 -25.41
N PRO A 1069 25.49 -15.83 -26.55
CA PRO A 1069 25.74 -15.21 -27.85
C PRO A 1069 24.64 -14.22 -28.27
N GLN A 1070 23.39 -14.49 -27.87
CA GLN A 1070 22.25 -13.61 -28.14
C GLN A 1070 22.37 -12.29 -27.37
N ALA A 1071 22.82 -12.32 -26.11
CA ALA A 1071 23.11 -11.10 -25.35
C ALA A 1071 24.26 -10.32 -25.97
N GLU A 1072 25.32 -10.98 -26.43
CA GLU A 1072 26.42 -10.30 -27.12
C GLU A 1072 25.93 -9.54 -28.35
N ALA A 1073 25.07 -10.15 -29.18
CA ALA A 1073 24.50 -9.50 -30.35
C ALA A 1073 23.66 -8.27 -29.98
N ARG A 1074 22.86 -8.31 -28.91
CA ARG A 1074 22.11 -7.16 -28.41
C ARG A 1074 23.03 -6.07 -27.84
N LEU A 1075 24.05 -6.45 -27.05
CA LEU A 1075 25.03 -5.53 -26.47
C LEU A 1075 25.76 -4.73 -27.55
N ARG A 1076 26.17 -5.39 -28.64
CA ARG A 1076 26.79 -4.72 -29.79
C ARG A 1076 25.90 -3.65 -30.40
N ARG A 1077 24.61 -3.91 -30.57
CA ARG A 1077 23.67 -2.94 -31.14
C ARG A 1077 23.33 -1.81 -30.17
N VAL A 1078 22.95 -2.14 -28.95
CA VAL A 1078 22.47 -1.16 -27.95
C VAL A 1078 23.61 -0.26 -27.48
N LEU A 1079 24.76 -0.81 -27.08
CA LEU A 1079 25.88 -0.02 -26.57
C LEU A 1079 26.66 0.74 -27.64
N ASN A 1080 26.30 0.54 -28.92
CA ASN A 1080 26.73 1.36 -30.02
C ASN A 1080 25.72 2.49 -30.30
N SER A 1081 24.44 2.14 -30.51
CA SER A 1081 23.39 3.10 -30.86
C SER A 1081 23.07 4.11 -29.76
N ASP A 1082 23.14 3.71 -28.49
CA ASP A 1082 22.84 4.58 -27.35
C ASP A 1082 23.80 5.80 -27.25
N PRO A 1083 25.14 5.64 -27.21
CA PRO A 1083 26.06 6.77 -27.26
C PRO A 1083 26.11 7.44 -28.65
N PHE A 1084 25.84 6.69 -29.74
CA PHE A 1084 25.77 7.27 -31.09
C PHE A 1084 24.67 8.34 -31.17
N MET A 1085 23.50 8.11 -30.57
CA MET A 1085 22.44 9.14 -30.46
C MET A 1085 22.95 10.45 -29.83
N GLY A 1086 23.89 10.37 -28.90
CA GLY A 1086 24.51 11.55 -28.29
C GLY A 1086 25.46 12.27 -29.22
N VAL A 1087 26.31 11.53 -29.93
CA VAL A 1087 27.22 12.12 -30.90
C VAL A 1087 26.44 12.79 -32.03
N ILE A 1088 25.42 12.15 -32.62
CA ILE A 1088 24.64 12.76 -33.71
C ILE A 1088 23.90 14.00 -33.27
N ARG A 1089 23.33 14.01 -32.06
CA ARG A 1089 22.61 15.17 -31.53
C ARG A 1089 23.53 16.39 -31.46
N HIS A 1090 24.78 16.18 -31.03
CA HIS A 1090 25.74 17.26 -30.91
C HIS A 1090 26.42 17.62 -32.24
N VAL A 1091 26.55 16.69 -33.18
CA VAL A 1091 26.91 16.99 -34.57
C VAL A 1091 25.85 17.88 -35.23
N ASP A 1092 24.58 17.53 -35.05
CA ASP A 1092 23.44 18.29 -35.59
C ASP A 1092 23.42 19.73 -35.05
N ALA A 1093 23.67 19.88 -33.75
CA ALA A 1093 23.80 21.19 -33.10
C ALA A 1093 25.11 21.95 -33.43
N GLY A 1094 25.99 21.37 -34.25
CA GLY A 1094 27.17 22.04 -34.78
C GLY A 1094 28.40 22.06 -33.87
N TYR A 1095 28.55 21.12 -32.93
CA TYR A 1095 29.76 20.99 -32.11
C TYR A 1095 30.89 20.30 -32.88
N GLU A 1096 32.03 20.99 -33.02
CA GLU A 1096 33.20 20.49 -33.75
C GLU A 1096 33.78 19.22 -33.11
N GLU A 1097 33.80 19.13 -31.78
CA GLU A 1097 34.25 17.94 -31.05
C GLU A 1097 33.40 16.72 -31.37
N ALA A 1098 32.09 16.90 -31.59
CA ALA A 1098 31.18 15.82 -31.94
C ALA A 1098 31.40 15.37 -33.39
N VAL A 1099 31.66 16.31 -34.31
CA VAL A 1099 32.04 15.99 -35.70
C VAL A 1099 33.34 15.18 -35.74
N GLN A 1100 34.31 15.56 -34.91
CA GLN A 1100 35.57 14.83 -34.79
C GLN A 1100 35.36 13.42 -34.25
N ALA A 1101 34.56 13.26 -33.18
CA ALA A 1101 34.21 11.95 -32.65
C ALA A 1101 33.46 11.08 -33.69
N ALA A 1102 32.55 11.68 -34.47
CA ALA A 1102 31.83 10.97 -35.52
C ALA A 1102 32.77 10.42 -36.61
N LYS A 1103 33.80 11.20 -37.00
CA LYS A 1103 34.83 10.75 -37.96
C LYS A 1103 35.71 9.65 -37.38
N GLU A 1104 36.18 9.79 -36.14
CA GLU A 1104 37.03 8.80 -35.46
C GLU A 1104 36.35 7.42 -35.35
N HIS A 1105 35.04 7.41 -35.14
CA HIS A 1105 34.25 6.19 -35.00
C HIS A 1105 33.54 5.76 -36.30
N ASN A 1106 33.78 6.43 -37.42
CA ASN A 1106 33.15 6.15 -38.73
C ASN A 1106 31.61 6.09 -38.67
N LEU A 1107 30.99 7.06 -38.01
CA LEU A 1107 29.55 7.12 -37.83
C LEU A 1107 28.84 7.59 -39.11
N ASN A 1108 27.79 6.89 -39.52
CA ASN A 1108 27.00 7.26 -40.69
C ASN A 1108 25.96 8.33 -40.35
N ILE A 1109 26.26 9.59 -40.67
CA ILE A 1109 25.39 10.75 -40.43
C ILE A 1109 25.01 11.37 -41.78
N PRO A 1110 23.77 11.24 -42.25
CA PRO A 1110 23.39 11.59 -43.64
C PRO A 1110 23.71 13.02 -44.08
N LEU A 1111 23.68 13.99 -43.16
CA LEU A 1111 23.93 15.41 -43.44
C LEU A 1111 25.39 15.84 -43.18
N MET A 1112 26.21 14.95 -42.62
CA MET A 1112 27.63 15.22 -42.42
C MET A 1112 28.35 15.07 -43.76
N LYS A 1113 28.78 16.20 -44.34
CA LYS A 1113 29.56 16.19 -45.59
C LYS A 1113 30.81 15.33 -45.39
N SER A 1114 31.01 14.37 -46.30
CA SER A 1114 32.17 13.48 -46.36
C SER A 1114 33.49 14.23 -46.34
#